data_AF-A0A9E4XST5-F1
#
_entry.id   AF-A0A9E4XST5-F1
#
_cell.length_a   1.000
_cell.length_b   1.000
_cell.length_c   1.000
_cell.angle_alpha   90.00
_cell.angle_beta   90.00
_cell.angle_gamma   90.00
#
_symmetry.space_group_name_H-M   'P 1'
#
loop_
_entity.id
_entity.type
_entity.pdbx_description
1 polymer ?
#
loop_
_entity_poly.entity_id
_entity_poly.type
_entity_poly.pdbx_seq_one_letter_code
_entity_poly.pdbx_strand_id
1 'polypeptide(L)'
;MRDRTKLLLVLALVALPVSGRLLWFHSGWYQPPEIPEIDESQIALPLPEYRPLADQPLETGGLVVIDLSHNNNLEVDDLTPLWDRLTARAVTIETLDDSSDSLETQLRGAIALLVIAPTSNYTAEERDLIADFVEDGGRLLLAADPTRPVPPEQEDEEEPLDLESIFFPSSAVPAINSLANAFGLVYFDDYLYNLVDNAGNYRNVKFTVLSDEHSLTQDLETIVFFAAHSLQTDGLSLVNADENTLSSLRSGETGLTAAALAANGRVLALGDVTALTPSFHTIADNDRFLSNIADWLAAASREWDLKDFPHLFRGPVDLVQVSEGSLDPRLIARSGTLQELFQQSRLTLSLRAAADPDHDTLFVGTFDNVDLVQDYLATAGVAIVLAEADEEEEEPQDTIEIEGLGTLGLEGTTLYVVDRSADRVVVVALAEDGEAAIQALERLTSVDFSGCVHGEGVTVCSTDEVQEGLGLEADRDEPGQPPGEAVTPPRVAARSEAEAAFEAQTPWLQELAPETYDLTSQAGETYTYTIEMDRSQEVMWVYGWCTVTQEQLAQNWENISLVFTLDGESVPLDSFVRLEDKSGDLECRTHYALLADWPSGEHELTTEVTFATAINDGLDDFPAGTHIFEYRVHVEESSA
;
A
#
# COMPACT_ATOMS: atom_id res chain seq x y z
N MET A 1 -91.10 -17.14 -21.26
CA MET A 1 -90.92 -15.81 -21.91
C MET A 1 -90.40 -14.76 -20.94
N ARG A 2 -90.99 -14.60 -19.74
CA ARG A 2 -90.65 -13.53 -18.78
C ARG A 2 -89.22 -13.54 -18.21
N ASP A 3 -88.57 -14.69 -18.06
CA ASP A 3 -87.19 -14.77 -17.55
C ASP A 3 -86.11 -14.53 -18.62
N ARG A 4 -86.37 -14.87 -19.88
CA ARG A 4 -85.47 -14.53 -20.99
C ARG A 4 -85.41 -13.01 -21.22
N THR A 5 -86.53 -12.31 -21.05
CA THR A 5 -86.58 -10.85 -21.16
C THR A 5 -85.80 -10.16 -20.03
N LYS A 6 -85.83 -10.71 -18.81
CA LYS A 6 -85.03 -10.21 -17.68
C LYS A 6 -83.54 -10.43 -17.88
N LEU A 7 -83.14 -11.61 -18.36
CA LEU A 7 -81.74 -11.91 -18.67
C LEU A 7 -81.20 -10.99 -19.77
N LEU A 8 -81.97 -10.75 -20.83
CA LEU A 8 -81.61 -9.81 -21.89
C LEU A 8 -81.49 -8.37 -21.39
N LEU A 9 -82.36 -7.94 -20.47
CA LEU A 9 -82.28 -6.62 -19.86
C LEU A 9 -81.01 -6.47 -18.99
N VAL A 10 -80.66 -7.48 -18.21
CA VAL A 10 -79.43 -7.47 -17.40
C VAL A 10 -78.19 -7.47 -18.30
N LEU A 11 -78.16 -8.32 -19.34
CA LEU A 11 -77.07 -8.32 -20.31
C LEU A 11 -76.94 -6.99 -21.03
N ALA A 12 -78.05 -6.35 -21.41
CA ALA A 12 -78.03 -5.02 -22.01
C ALA A 12 -77.53 -3.95 -21.03
N LEU A 13 -77.94 -4.00 -19.76
CA LEU A 13 -77.49 -3.08 -18.70
C LEU A 13 -76.00 -3.19 -18.39
N VAL A 14 -75.41 -4.37 -18.57
CA VAL A 14 -73.95 -4.58 -18.42
C VAL A 14 -73.21 -4.22 -19.71
N ALA A 15 -73.73 -4.64 -20.87
CA ALA A 15 -73.06 -4.43 -22.16
C ALA A 15 -73.05 -2.96 -22.60
N LEU A 16 -74.10 -2.19 -22.29
CA LEU A 16 -74.19 -0.78 -22.68
C LEU A 16 -73.08 0.11 -22.10
N PRO A 17 -72.83 0.12 -20.78
CA PRO A 17 -71.74 0.93 -20.22
C PRO A 17 -70.36 0.42 -20.66
N VAL A 18 -70.17 -0.89 -20.83
CA VAL A 18 -68.91 -1.46 -21.34
C VAL A 18 -68.67 -1.02 -22.79
N SER A 19 -69.68 -1.13 -23.65
CA SER A 19 -69.59 -0.72 -25.06
C SER A 19 -69.43 0.79 -25.20
N GLY A 20 -70.15 1.56 -24.38
CA GLY A 20 -70.02 3.01 -24.32
C GLY A 20 -68.63 3.44 -23.87
N ARG A 21 -68.06 2.77 -22.87
CA ARG A 21 -66.69 3.01 -22.41
C ARG A 21 -65.66 2.62 -23.47
N LEU A 22 -65.85 1.47 -24.13
CA LEU A 22 -64.96 1.02 -25.20
C LEU A 22 -64.95 2.03 -26.37
N LEU A 23 -66.12 2.50 -26.80
CA LEU A 23 -66.23 3.47 -27.89
C LEU A 23 -65.77 4.87 -27.49
N TRP A 24 -65.90 5.26 -26.22
CA TRP A 24 -65.42 6.54 -25.70
C TRP A 24 -63.90 6.60 -25.59
N PHE A 25 -63.28 5.55 -25.02
CA PHE A 25 -61.84 5.48 -24.81
C PHE A 25 -61.05 4.97 -26.02
N HIS A 26 -61.69 4.29 -26.98
CA HIS A 26 -61.07 3.86 -28.24
C HIS A 26 -61.73 4.56 -29.45
N SER A 27 -61.72 5.89 -29.43
CA SER A 27 -62.28 6.77 -30.48
C SER A 27 -61.36 6.92 -31.71
N GLY A 28 -60.69 5.85 -32.11
CA GLY A 28 -59.84 5.79 -33.29
C GLY A 28 -59.06 4.48 -33.35
N TRP A 29 -58.81 3.97 -34.55
CA TRP A 29 -57.76 2.99 -34.74
C TRP A 29 -56.42 3.72 -34.74
N TYR A 30 -55.47 3.24 -33.94
CA TYR A 30 -54.10 3.75 -33.98
C TYR A 30 -53.58 3.60 -35.40
N GLN A 31 -53.37 4.72 -36.07
CA GLN A 31 -52.55 4.78 -37.26
C GLN A 31 -51.16 5.16 -36.77
N PRO A 32 -50.18 4.24 -36.82
CA PRO A 32 -48.82 4.62 -36.52
C PRO A 32 -48.43 5.80 -37.43
N PRO A 33 -47.72 6.80 -36.90
CA PRO A 33 -47.15 7.84 -37.77
C PRO A 33 -46.29 7.16 -38.83
N GLU A 34 -46.26 7.72 -40.05
CA GLU A 34 -45.25 7.32 -41.03
C GLU A 34 -43.88 7.58 -40.42
N ILE A 35 -43.13 6.51 -40.16
CA ILE A 35 -41.75 6.59 -39.69
C ILE A 35 -40.93 6.99 -40.92
N PRO A 36 -40.21 8.13 -40.90
CA PRO A 36 -39.33 8.49 -42.00
C PRO A 36 -38.35 7.34 -42.25
N GLU A 37 -38.27 6.86 -43.49
CA GLU A 37 -37.21 5.93 -43.88
C GLU A 37 -35.87 6.66 -43.75
N ILE A 38 -34.94 6.06 -43.02
CA ILE A 38 -33.59 6.61 -42.88
C ILE A 38 -32.95 6.51 -44.26
N ASP A 39 -32.56 7.66 -44.82
CA ASP A 39 -31.79 7.68 -46.05
C ASP A 39 -30.36 7.19 -45.75
N GLU A 40 -30.12 5.90 -45.95
CA GLU A 40 -28.81 5.27 -45.72
C GLU A 40 -27.68 5.98 -46.50
N SER A 41 -27.99 6.66 -47.61
CA SER A 41 -27.00 7.43 -48.38
C SER A 41 -26.54 8.71 -47.68
N GLN A 42 -27.28 9.17 -46.67
CA GLN A 42 -26.91 10.30 -45.80
C GLN A 42 -26.16 9.86 -44.54
N ILE A 43 -26.11 8.55 -44.26
CA ILE A 43 -25.33 8.02 -43.14
C ILE A 43 -23.88 7.86 -43.60
N ALA A 44 -23.07 8.89 -43.41
CA ALA A 44 -21.62 8.73 -43.46
C ALA A 44 -21.19 8.04 -42.15
N LEU A 45 -20.73 6.79 -42.23
CA LEU A 45 -20.10 6.13 -41.08
C LEU A 45 -18.70 6.74 -40.91
N PRO A 46 -18.45 7.51 -39.83
CA PRO A 46 -17.09 7.93 -39.52
C PRO A 46 -16.28 6.68 -39.19
N LEU A 47 -15.33 6.33 -40.07
CA LEU A 47 -14.37 5.27 -39.79
C LEU A 47 -13.26 5.84 -38.91
N PRO A 48 -12.84 5.13 -37.86
CA PRO A 48 -11.68 5.54 -37.07
C PRO A 48 -10.43 5.57 -37.95
N GLU A 49 -9.59 6.59 -37.73
CA GLU A 49 -8.31 6.72 -38.41
C GLU A 49 -7.24 6.01 -37.60
N TYR A 50 -6.72 4.90 -38.13
CA TYR A 50 -5.64 4.15 -37.50
C TYR A 50 -4.27 4.69 -37.93
N ARG A 51 -3.43 5.09 -36.97
CA ARG A 51 -2.06 5.59 -37.15
C ARG A 51 -1.07 4.83 -36.25
N PRO A 52 -0.79 3.55 -36.52
CA PRO A 52 0.20 2.80 -35.75
C PRO A 52 1.60 3.43 -35.89
N LEU A 53 2.32 3.47 -34.78
CA LEU A 53 3.68 4.00 -34.65
C LEU A 53 4.69 2.85 -34.55
N ALA A 54 5.68 2.89 -35.45
CA ALA A 54 6.89 2.09 -35.33
C ALA A 54 7.85 2.74 -34.32
N ASP A 55 7.70 2.39 -33.05
CA ASP A 55 8.53 2.92 -31.96
C ASP A 55 9.97 2.39 -32.01
N GLN A 56 10.92 3.23 -31.62
CA GLN A 56 12.36 2.94 -31.53
C GLN A 56 12.95 3.70 -30.33
N PRO A 57 12.62 3.28 -29.10
CA PRO A 57 13.04 4.00 -27.91
C PRO A 57 14.50 3.71 -27.56
N LEU A 58 15.06 4.54 -26.66
CA LEU A 58 16.34 4.24 -26.01
C LEU A 58 16.10 3.31 -24.83
N GLU A 59 17.00 2.35 -24.64
CA GLU A 59 17.00 1.52 -23.45
C GLU A 59 17.48 2.35 -22.25
N THR A 60 16.63 2.46 -21.23
CA THR A 60 16.91 3.18 -19.99
C THR A 60 16.99 2.24 -18.79
N GLY A 61 16.31 1.09 -18.85
CA GLY A 61 16.24 0.15 -17.72
C GLY A 61 15.29 0.63 -16.62
N GLY A 62 15.38 -0.01 -15.46
CA GLY A 62 14.58 0.29 -14.27
C GLY A 62 13.44 -0.71 -14.03
N LEU A 63 12.78 -0.57 -12.89
CA LEU A 63 11.64 -1.39 -12.48
C LEU A 63 10.37 -0.54 -12.41
N VAL A 64 9.31 -0.97 -13.05
CA VAL A 64 7.99 -0.37 -12.96
C VAL A 64 7.04 -1.34 -12.28
N VAL A 65 6.37 -0.89 -11.23
CA VAL A 65 5.39 -1.68 -10.48
C VAL A 65 3.99 -1.32 -10.96
N ILE A 66 3.16 -2.33 -11.15
CA ILE A 66 1.73 -2.18 -11.44
C ILE A 66 0.94 -2.67 -10.26
N ASP A 67 0.16 -1.78 -9.68
CA ASP A 67 -0.74 -2.10 -8.60
C ASP A 67 -1.99 -2.79 -9.14
N LEU A 68 -2.17 -4.05 -8.73
CA LEU A 68 -3.35 -4.89 -8.96
C LEU A 68 -3.99 -5.35 -7.64
N SER A 69 -3.50 -4.90 -6.47
CA SER A 69 -4.00 -5.32 -5.15
C SER A 69 -5.29 -4.59 -4.74
N HIS A 70 -5.70 -3.59 -5.51
CA HIS A 70 -6.86 -2.75 -5.23
C HIS A 70 -8.11 -3.12 -6.05
N ASN A 71 -8.29 -4.42 -6.31
CA ASN A 71 -9.40 -4.98 -7.10
C ASN A 71 -9.58 -4.26 -8.44
N ASN A 72 -8.46 -3.99 -9.12
CA ASN A 72 -8.45 -3.15 -10.32
C ASN A 72 -9.35 -3.74 -11.41
N ASN A 73 -10.28 -2.94 -11.93
CA ASN A 73 -11.18 -3.38 -13.00
C ASN A 73 -10.49 -3.26 -14.36
N LEU A 74 -9.60 -4.22 -14.62
CA LEU A 74 -8.83 -4.35 -15.86
C LEU A 74 -9.10 -5.71 -16.51
N GLU A 75 -9.12 -5.72 -17.84
CA GLU A 75 -9.08 -6.97 -18.60
C GLU A 75 -7.63 -7.45 -18.74
N VAL A 76 -7.45 -8.77 -18.88
CA VAL A 76 -6.12 -9.43 -18.94
C VAL A 76 -5.16 -8.77 -19.94
N ASP A 77 -5.69 -8.31 -21.09
CA ASP A 77 -4.87 -7.78 -22.17
C ASP A 77 -4.81 -6.24 -22.20
N ASP A 78 -5.49 -5.53 -21.28
CA ASP A 78 -5.67 -4.07 -21.35
C ASP A 78 -4.34 -3.31 -21.39
N LEU A 79 -3.36 -3.77 -20.62
CA LEU A 79 -2.05 -3.10 -20.50
C LEU A 79 -0.99 -3.62 -21.46
N THR A 80 -1.32 -4.62 -22.30
CA THR A 80 -0.37 -5.23 -23.25
C THR A 80 0.39 -4.20 -24.09
N PRO A 81 -0.25 -3.17 -24.68
CA PRO A 81 0.48 -2.19 -25.48
C PRO A 81 1.48 -1.38 -24.65
N LEU A 82 1.11 -0.99 -23.43
CA LEU A 82 2.01 -0.27 -22.53
C LEU A 82 3.18 -1.16 -22.08
N TRP A 83 2.92 -2.42 -21.77
CA TRP A 83 3.94 -3.42 -21.49
C TRP A 83 4.94 -3.58 -22.62
N ASP A 84 4.47 -3.66 -23.86
CA ASP A 84 5.35 -3.74 -25.04
C ASP A 84 6.23 -2.49 -25.17
N ARG A 85 5.67 -1.30 -24.90
CA ARG A 85 6.44 -0.04 -24.93
C ARG A 85 7.48 0.05 -23.81
N LEU A 86 7.15 -0.38 -22.60
CA LEU A 86 8.08 -0.40 -21.47
C LEU A 86 9.19 -1.44 -21.67
N THR A 87 8.84 -2.64 -22.12
CA THR A 87 9.80 -3.71 -22.43
C THR A 87 10.80 -3.28 -23.51
N ALA A 88 10.34 -2.53 -24.52
CA ALA A 88 11.21 -1.96 -25.54
C ALA A 88 12.25 -0.95 -25.00
N ARG A 89 12.03 -0.40 -23.79
CA ARG A 89 12.94 0.49 -23.05
C ARG A 89 13.84 -0.26 -22.07
N ALA A 90 13.85 -1.59 -22.13
CA ALA A 90 14.50 -2.49 -21.17
C ALA A 90 14.00 -2.34 -19.72
N VAL A 91 12.79 -1.78 -19.54
CA VAL A 91 12.15 -1.68 -18.23
C VAL A 91 11.64 -3.06 -17.81
N THR A 92 11.96 -3.45 -16.59
CA THR A 92 11.35 -4.59 -15.91
C THR A 92 9.99 -4.18 -15.37
N ILE A 93 9.02 -5.07 -15.46
CA ILE A 93 7.68 -4.84 -14.96
C ILE A 93 7.37 -5.92 -13.92
N GLU A 94 6.91 -5.49 -12.75
CA GLU A 94 6.42 -6.36 -11.68
C GLU A 94 4.99 -5.94 -11.31
N THR A 95 4.18 -6.89 -10.89
CA THR A 95 2.80 -6.68 -10.48
C THR A 95 2.68 -6.90 -8.99
N LEU A 96 1.97 -6.00 -8.31
CA LEU A 96 1.55 -6.18 -6.93
C LEU A 96 0.12 -6.71 -6.97
N ASP A 97 -0.07 -8.02 -6.86
CA ASP A 97 -1.36 -8.70 -6.99
C ASP A 97 -1.87 -9.34 -5.70
N ASP A 98 -1.01 -9.51 -4.69
CA ASP A 98 -1.31 -10.10 -3.39
C ASP A 98 -1.26 -9.03 -2.29
N SER A 99 -2.23 -9.03 -1.37
CA SER A 99 -2.25 -8.14 -0.20
C SER A 99 -1.14 -8.45 0.82
N SER A 100 -0.52 -9.63 0.73
CA SER A 100 0.62 -10.03 1.56
C SER A 100 1.96 -9.47 1.07
N ASP A 101 2.04 -9.01 -0.19
CA ASP A 101 3.20 -8.31 -0.69
C ASP A 101 3.17 -6.86 -0.19
N SER A 102 4.15 -6.50 0.65
CA SER A 102 4.29 -5.14 1.14
C SER A 102 4.55 -4.16 -0.01
N LEU A 103 3.62 -3.22 -0.24
CA LEU A 103 3.76 -2.11 -1.18
C LEU A 103 5.10 -1.38 -0.99
N GLU A 104 5.51 -1.17 0.27
CA GLU A 104 6.80 -0.57 0.62
C GLU A 104 7.96 -1.36 -0.01
N THR A 105 7.96 -2.69 0.14
CA THR A 105 9.04 -3.55 -0.38
C THR A 105 9.12 -3.49 -1.90
N GLN A 106 7.97 -3.49 -2.59
CA GLN A 106 7.92 -3.41 -4.05
C GLN A 106 8.39 -2.04 -4.57
N LEU A 107 8.08 -0.95 -3.85
CA LEU A 107 8.48 0.40 -4.25
C LEU A 107 9.99 0.68 -4.05
N ARG A 108 10.68 -0.03 -3.14
CA ARG A 108 12.11 0.17 -2.88
C ARG A 108 12.97 0.11 -4.12
N GLY A 109 12.67 -0.81 -5.05
CA GLY A 109 13.41 -0.99 -6.31
C GLY A 109 12.81 -0.24 -7.50
N ALA A 110 11.64 0.37 -7.34
CA ALA A 110 10.85 0.89 -8.44
C ALA A 110 11.29 2.31 -8.86
N ILE A 111 11.09 2.62 -10.13
CA ILE A 111 11.22 3.95 -10.71
C ILE A 111 9.86 4.57 -11.06
N ALA A 112 8.84 3.73 -11.25
CA ALA A 112 7.46 4.19 -11.41
C ALA A 112 6.44 3.20 -10.86
N LEU A 113 5.28 3.73 -10.47
CA LEU A 113 4.10 3.00 -10.03
C LEU A 113 2.91 3.30 -10.97
N LEU A 114 2.17 2.27 -11.35
CA LEU A 114 0.94 2.38 -12.15
C LEU A 114 -0.26 1.97 -11.28
N VAL A 115 -1.17 2.90 -11.08
CA VAL A 115 -2.47 2.67 -10.43
C VAL A 115 -3.56 2.92 -11.47
N ILE A 116 -4.14 1.84 -11.98
CA ILE A 116 -5.05 1.90 -13.12
C ILE A 116 -6.36 1.19 -12.77
N ALA A 117 -7.46 1.93 -12.85
CA ALA A 117 -8.82 1.50 -12.54
C ALA A 117 -8.98 0.78 -11.18
N PRO A 118 -8.42 1.30 -10.07
CA PRO A 118 -8.62 0.71 -8.74
C PRO A 118 -10.09 0.81 -8.33
N THR A 119 -10.56 -0.16 -7.54
CA THR A 119 -11.96 -0.19 -7.06
C THR A 119 -12.09 -0.23 -5.54
N SER A 120 -11.00 -0.49 -4.81
CA SER A 120 -10.88 -0.27 -3.37
C SER A 120 -10.04 0.97 -3.04
N ASN A 121 -10.30 1.55 -1.86
CA ASN A 121 -9.58 2.74 -1.41
C ASN A 121 -8.18 2.37 -0.88
N TYR A 122 -7.22 3.28 -1.09
CA TYR A 122 -5.91 3.24 -0.46
C TYR A 122 -5.99 3.71 1.00
N THR A 123 -5.27 3.02 1.88
CA THR A 123 -5.12 3.35 3.29
C THR A 123 -4.30 4.62 3.51
N ALA A 124 -4.24 5.15 4.73
CA ALA A 124 -3.36 6.29 5.03
C ALA A 124 -1.88 5.94 4.85
N GLU A 125 -1.48 4.75 5.30
CA GLU A 125 -0.10 4.26 5.23
C GLU A 125 0.37 4.10 3.78
N GLU A 126 -0.44 3.48 2.92
CA GLU A 126 -0.10 3.33 1.50
C GLU A 126 0.01 4.68 0.79
N ARG A 127 -0.85 5.64 1.15
CA ARG A 127 -0.80 6.99 0.56
C ARG A 127 0.47 7.73 0.97
N ASP A 128 0.89 7.60 2.22
CA ASP A 128 2.13 8.21 2.70
C ASP A 128 3.34 7.56 2.02
N LEU A 129 3.37 6.23 1.90
CA LEU A 129 4.40 5.49 1.16
C LEU A 129 4.51 5.92 -0.32
N ILE A 130 3.38 6.05 -1.01
CA ILE A 130 3.36 6.48 -2.42
C ILE A 130 3.74 7.96 -2.53
N ALA A 131 3.36 8.80 -1.56
CA ALA A 131 3.76 10.20 -1.53
C ALA A 131 5.27 10.36 -1.38
N ASP A 132 5.88 9.63 -0.44
CA ASP A 132 7.33 9.59 -0.23
C ASP A 132 8.05 9.08 -1.49
N PHE A 133 7.53 8.01 -2.10
CA PHE A 133 8.06 7.49 -3.37
C PHE A 133 8.08 8.55 -4.50
N VAL A 134 7.01 9.34 -4.61
CA VAL A 134 6.93 10.44 -5.58
C VAL A 134 7.82 11.61 -5.19
N GLU A 135 7.99 11.88 -3.90
CA GLU A 135 8.91 12.92 -3.40
C GLU A 135 10.36 12.58 -3.72
N ASP A 136 10.76 11.32 -3.53
CA ASP A 136 12.06 10.76 -3.89
C ASP A 136 12.33 10.80 -5.41
N GLY A 137 11.33 11.13 -6.25
CA GLY A 137 11.49 11.27 -7.69
C GLY A 137 10.94 10.12 -8.53
N GLY A 138 10.25 9.17 -7.89
CA GLY A 138 9.44 8.16 -8.55
C GLY A 138 8.31 8.79 -9.38
N ARG A 139 7.88 8.11 -10.45
CA ARG A 139 6.75 8.54 -11.29
C ARG A 139 5.49 7.74 -10.98
N LEU A 140 4.35 8.40 -10.96
CA LEU A 140 3.06 7.78 -10.69
C LEU A 140 2.11 8.01 -11.85
N LEU A 141 1.61 6.93 -12.45
CA LEU A 141 0.50 6.97 -13.40
C LEU A 141 -0.79 6.60 -12.68
N LEU A 142 -1.72 7.55 -12.57
CA LEU A 142 -3.08 7.36 -12.12
C LEU A 142 -4.00 7.34 -13.33
N ALA A 143 -4.83 6.30 -13.47
CA ALA A 143 -5.82 6.25 -14.52
C ALA A 143 -7.14 5.66 -14.02
N ALA A 144 -8.24 6.30 -14.37
CA ALA A 144 -9.60 5.79 -14.12
C ALA A 144 -10.43 5.98 -15.38
N ASP A 145 -11.49 5.20 -15.53
CA ASP A 145 -12.29 5.15 -16.76
C ASP A 145 -13.78 5.04 -16.39
N PRO A 146 -14.68 5.90 -16.94
CA PRO A 146 -16.11 5.85 -16.63
C PRO A 146 -16.81 4.55 -17.01
N THR A 147 -16.15 3.68 -17.78
CA THR A 147 -16.65 2.37 -18.20
C THR A 147 -16.16 1.22 -17.33
N ARG A 148 -15.32 1.50 -16.33
CA ARG A 148 -14.75 0.53 -15.39
C ARG A 148 -15.28 0.79 -13.96
N PRO A 149 -16.58 0.55 -13.68
CA PRO A 149 -17.14 0.67 -12.32
C PRO A 149 -16.61 -0.43 -11.40
N VAL A 150 -16.98 -0.41 -10.11
CA VAL A 150 -16.71 -1.53 -9.20
C VAL A 150 -17.38 -2.79 -9.76
N PRO A 151 -16.64 -3.89 -10.00
CA PRO A 151 -17.22 -5.16 -10.42
C PRO A 151 -18.23 -5.64 -9.37
N PRO A 152 -19.36 -6.24 -9.78
CA PRO A 152 -20.22 -6.92 -8.83
C PRO A 152 -19.43 -8.04 -8.14
N GLU A 153 -19.60 -8.19 -6.83
CA GLU A 153 -18.99 -9.29 -6.08
C GLU A 153 -19.41 -10.63 -6.72
N GLN A 154 -18.44 -11.51 -6.96
CA GLN A 154 -18.74 -12.86 -7.42
C GLN A 154 -19.29 -13.64 -6.23
N GLU A 155 -20.59 -13.50 -5.98
CA GLU A 155 -21.29 -14.36 -5.04
C GLU A 155 -21.28 -15.81 -5.57
N ASP A 156 -21.16 -16.77 -4.66
CA ASP A 156 -21.19 -18.21 -4.94
C ASP A 156 -22.32 -18.58 -5.92
N GLU A 157 -22.13 -19.65 -6.71
CA GLU A 157 -23.06 -20.11 -7.77
C GLU A 157 -24.54 -20.34 -7.31
N GLU A 158 -24.82 -20.25 -6.01
CA GLU A 158 -26.12 -20.48 -5.38
C GLU A 158 -26.93 -19.19 -5.06
N GLU A 159 -26.35 -17.99 -5.10
CA GLU A 159 -27.06 -16.73 -4.85
C GLU A 159 -27.80 -16.21 -6.12
N PRO A 160 -28.98 -15.57 -5.97
CA PRO A 160 -29.72 -15.04 -7.10
C PRO A 160 -29.02 -13.82 -7.70
N LEU A 161 -28.86 -13.80 -9.03
CA LEU A 161 -28.30 -12.67 -9.81
C LEU A 161 -28.63 -11.29 -9.19
N ASP A 162 -27.60 -10.58 -8.73
CA ASP A 162 -27.73 -9.21 -8.28
C ASP A 162 -28.04 -8.26 -9.45
N LEU A 163 -29.33 -8.10 -9.71
CA LEU A 163 -29.81 -7.19 -10.76
C LEU A 163 -29.55 -5.72 -10.39
N GLU A 164 -29.38 -5.39 -9.11
CA GLU A 164 -29.19 -4.00 -8.69
C GLU A 164 -27.82 -3.48 -9.15
N SER A 165 -26.72 -4.18 -8.87
CA SER A 165 -25.38 -3.81 -9.37
C SER A 165 -25.28 -3.81 -10.90
N ILE A 166 -26.00 -4.71 -11.59
CA ILE A 166 -26.01 -4.75 -13.06
C ILE A 166 -26.67 -3.49 -13.66
N PHE A 167 -27.77 -3.00 -13.07
CA PHE A 167 -28.48 -1.83 -13.57
C PHE A 167 -27.97 -0.51 -13.00
N PHE A 168 -27.34 -0.54 -11.83
CA PHE A 168 -26.84 0.61 -11.09
C PHE A 168 -25.43 0.33 -10.59
N PRO A 169 -24.43 0.29 -11.49
CA PRO A 169 -23.07 0.00 -11.12
C PRO A 169 -22.52 1.05 -10.15
N SER A 170 -21.81 0.59 -9.12
CA SER A 170 -21.11 1.45 -8.16
C SER A 170 -19.92 2.13 -8.82
N SER A 171 -19.76 3.44 -8.61
CA SER A 171 -18.63 4.19 -9.16
C SER A 171 -17.32 3.81 -8.48
N ALA A 172 -16.26 3.65 -9.27
CA ALA A 172 -14.89 3.45 -8.79
C ALA A 172 -14.14 4.78 -8.52
N VAL A 173 -14.77 5.94 -8.77
CA VAL A 173 -14.14 7.26 -8.55
C VAL A 173 -13.69 7.50 -7.10
N PRO A 174 -14.41 7.05 -6.05
CA PRO A 174 -13.92 7.15 -4.68
C PRO A 174 -12.55 6.47 -4.47
N ALA A 175 -12.33 5.31 -5.07
CA ALA A 175 -11.09 4.53 -4.97
C ALA A 175 -9.90 5.30 -5.53
N ILE A 176 -9.95 5.74 -6.80
CA ILE A 176 -8.84 6.52 -7.39
C ILE A 176 -8.62 7.85 -6.65
N ASN A 177 -9.68 8.51 -6.18
CA ASN A 177 -9.57 9.77 -5.44
C ASN A 177 -9.01 9.60 -4.04
N SER A 178 -9.10 8.42 -3.43
CA SER A 178 -8.48 8.15 -2.14
C SER A 178 -6.97 8.44 -2.17
N LEU A 179 -6.31 8.13 -3.30
CA LEU A 179 -4.90 8.42 -3.58
C LEU A 179 -4.68 9.75 -4.32
N ALA A 180 -5.43 10.03 -5.40
CA ALA A 180 -5.19 11.20 -6.26
C ALA A 180 -5.25 12.54 -5.49
N ASN A 181 -6.13 12.63 -4.49
CA ASN A 181 -6.29 13.84 -3.68
C ASN A 181 -5.00 14.26 -2.95
N ALA A 182 -4.13 13.32 -2.57
CA ALA A 182 -2.85 13.61 -1.93
C ALA A 182 -1.92 14.44 -2.83
N PHE A 183 -2.11 14.34 -4.14
CA PHE A 183 -1.31 15.05 -5.15
C PHE A 183 -2.02 16.29 -5.72
N GLY A 184 -3.14 16.73 -5.14
CA GLY A 184 -3.93 17.87 -5.65
C GLY A 184 -4.64 17.54 -6.96
N LEU A 185 -5.04 16.28 -7.16
CA LEU A 185 -5.80 15.79 -8.30
C LEU A 185 -7.18 15.31 -7.84
N VAL A 186 -8.21 15.60 -8.63
CA VAL A 186 -9.58 15.12 -8.37
C VAL A 186 -10.19 14.60 -9.67
N TYR A 187 -10.65 13.36 -9.64
CA TYR A 187 -11.49 12.75 -10.67
C TYR A 187 -12.96 13.07 -10.37
N PHE A 188 -13.70 13.54 -11.36
CA PHE A 188 -15.14 13.70 -11.24
C PHE A 188 -15.85 12.45 -11.75
N ASP A 189 -16.94 12.05 -11.07
CA ASP A 189 -17.77 10.90 -11.44
C ASP A 189 -18.69 11.18 -12.63
N ASP A 190 -18.13 11.75 -13.69
CA ASP A 190 -18.80 12.08 -14.93
C ASP A 190 -18.24 11.31 -16.12
N TYR A 191 -18.81 11.55 -17.29
CA TYR A 191 -18.16 11.23 -18.55
C TYR A 191 -18.25 12.43 -19.47
N LEU A 192 -17.16 12.67 -20.19
CA LEU A 192 -17.08 13.66 -21.23
C LEU A 192 -17.75 13.14 -22.51
N TYR A 193 -18.43 14.05 -23.22
CA TYR A 193 -19.03 13.74 -24.50
C TYR A 193 -19.07 14.95 -25.43
N ASN A 194 -19.00 14.70 -26.74
CA ASN A 194 -19.07 15.72 -27.78
C ASN A 194 -20.05 15.30 -28.88
N LEU A 195 -21.10 16.09 -29.08
CA LEU A 195 -22.16 15.80 -30.07
C LEU A 195 -21.84 16.36 -31.47
N VAL A 196 -20.76 17.14 -31.59
CA VAL A 196 -20.40 17.87 -32.82
C VAL A 196 -19.22 17.21 -33.51
N ASP A 197 -18.11 17.03 -32.79
CA ASP A 197 -16.90 16.38 -33.29
C ASP A 197 -16.47 15.25 -32.35
N ASN A 198 -16.68 14.02 -32.80
CA ASN A 198 -16.37 12.81 -32.04
C ASN A 198 -15.86 11.71 -32.98
N ALA A 199 -15.25 10.68 -32.40
CA ALA A 199 -14.74 9.51 -33.13
C ALA A 199 -15.84 8.44 -33.28
N GLY A 200 -16.95 8.82 -33.91
CA GLY A 200 -18.05 7.93 -34.30
C GLY A 200 -19.04 7.57 -33.20
N ASN A 201 -18.71 7.86 -31.94
CA ASN A 201 -19.63 7.82 -30.81
C ASN A 201 -19.43 9.11 -30.01
N TYR A 202 -20.52 9.73 -29.55
CA TYR A 202 -20.47 10.98 -28.79
C TYR A 202 -19.60 10.91 -27.52
N ARG A 203 -19.39 9.72 -26.94
CA ARG A 203 -18.48 9.50 -25.80
C ARG A 203 -17.01 9.34 -26.21
N ASN A 204 -16.73 9.09 -27.49
CA ASN A 204 -15.37 9.00 -28.02
C ASN A 204 -14.89 10.41 -28.38
N VAL A 205 -14.42 11.14 -27.38
CA VAL A 205 -14.09 12.55 -27.50
C VAL A 205 -12.73 12.72 -28.16
N LYS A 206 -12.66 13.61 -29.15
CA LYS A 206 -11.40 14.04 -29.76
C LYS A 206 -10.87 15.27 -29.02
N PHE A 207 -9.65 15.17 -28.54
CA PHE A 207 -8.94 16.25 -27.87
C PHE A 207 -7.88 16.84 -28.79
N THR A 208 -8.00 18.13 -29.06
CA THR A 208 -7.07 18.91 -29.90
C THR A 208 -6.45 20.09 -29.13
N VAL A 209 -6.94 20.40 -27.93
CA VAL A 209 -6.36 21.41 -27.04
C VAL A 209 -5.37 20.71 -26.11
N LEU A 210 -4.15 20.54 -26.60
CA LEU A 210 -3.05 19.88 -25.91
C LEU A 210 -2.05 20.93 -25.43
N SER A 211 -1.53 20.77 -24.20
CA SER A 211 -0.46 21.64 -23.69
C SER A 211 0.83 21.45 -24.49
N ASP A 212 1.61 22.50 -24.73
CA ASP A 212 2.94 22.45 -25.33
C ASP A 212 4.08 22.54 -24.29
N GLU A 213 3.73 22.57 -23.00
CA GLU A 213 4.68 22.76 -21.90
C GLU A 213 5.38 21.46 -21.46
N HIS A 214 4.95 20.29 -21.93
CA HIS A 214 5.49 19.00 -21.50
C HIS A 214 5.67 18.00 -22.66
N SER A 215 6.66 17.10 -22.54
CA SER A 215 7.00 16.13 -23.59
C SER A 215 5.92 15.06 -23.82
N LEU A 216 5.02 14.85 -22.85
CA LEU A 216 3.92 13.89 -22.96
C LEU A 216 3.00 14.18 -24.16
N THR A 217 2.81 15.45 -24.50
CA THR A 217 1.97 15.91 -25.61
C THR A 217 2.76 16.27 -26.87
N GLN A 218 4.06 15.94 -26.90
CA GLN A 218 4.91 16.23 -28.04
C GLN A 218 4.49 15.42 -29.27
N ASP A 219 4.48 16.08 -30.43
CA ASP A 219 4.17 15.50 -31.74
C ASP A 219 2.77 14.86 -31.80
N LEU A 220 1.82 15.40 -31.02
CA LEU A 220 0.40 15.05 -31.04
C LEU A 220 -0.43 16.16 -31.67
N GLU A 221 -1.35 15.80 -32.56
CA GLU A 221 -2.37 16.71 -33.11
C GLU A 221 -3.75 16.38 -32.55
N THR A 222 -4.06 15.09 -32.37
CA THR A 222 -5.36 14.66 -31.85
C THR A 222 -5.23 13.37 -31.04
N ILE A 223 -5.72 13.42 -29.80
CA ILE A 223 -5.88 12.26 -28.91
C ILE A 223 -7.36 11.92 -28.87
N VAL A 224 -7.72 10.63 -28.85
CA VAL A 224 -9.11 10.20 -28.71
C VAL A 224 -9.26 9.37 -27.43
N PHE A 225 -10.12 9.81 -26.52
CA PHE A 225 -10.50 9.03 -25.35
C PHE A 225 -11.89 8.42 -25.52
N PHE A 226 -12.08 7.20 -25.05
CA PHE A 226 -13.24 6.35 -25.33
C PHE A 226 -14.19 6.28 -24.12
N ALA A 227 -14.72 7.45 -23.76
CA ALA A 227 -15.29 7.83 -22.47
C ALA A 227 -14.19 8.23 -21.47
N ALA A 228 -14.21 9.50 -21.06
CA ALA A 228 -13.22 10.04 -20.13
C ALA A 228 -13.90 10.73 -18.95
N HIS A 229 -13.38 10.54 -17.75
CA HIS A 229 -13.66 11.42 -16.62
C HIS A 229 -13.08 12.81 -16.87
N SER A 230 -13.77 13.85 -16.40
CA SER A 230 -13.14 15.16 -16.23
C SER A 230 -12.30 15.19 -14.95
N LEU A 231 -11.23 15.96 -14.98
CA LEU A 231 -10.26 16.09 -13.90
C LEU A 231 -10.19 17.54 -13.42
N GLN A 232 -9.80 17.71 -12.16
CA GLN A 232 -9.24 18.95 -11.63
C GLN A 232 -7.81 18.68 -11.15
N THR A 233 -6.94 19.67 -11.35
CA THR A 233 -5.54 19.62 -10.92
C THR A 233 -5.09 21.00 -10.44
N ASP A 234 -4.23 21.03 -9.43
CA ASP A 234 -3.46 22.22 -9.05
C ASP A 234 -2.14 22.37 -9.85
N GLY A 235 -1.83 21.37 -10.69
CA GLY A 235 -0.65 21.34 -11.55
C GLY A 235 -0.94 21.74 -13.00
N LEU A 236 -0.29 21.07 -13.95
CA LEU A 236 -0.42 21.36 -15.38
C LEU A 236 -1.55 20.54 -15.98
N SER A 237 -2.57 21.23 -16.48
CA SER A 237 -3.58 20.59 -17.32
C SER A 237 -3.00 20.24 -18.70
N LEU A 238 -2.99 18.95 -19.05
CA LEU A 238 -2.25 18.42 -20.20
C LEU A 238 -3.13 18.27 -21.44
N VAL A 239 -4.33 17.71 -21.26
CA VAL A 239 -5.31 17.45 -22.33
C VAL A 239 -6.63 18.10 -21.95
N ASN A 240 -7.07 19.07 -22.75
CA ASN A 240 -8.27 19.86 -22.49
C ASN A 240 -9.34 19.70 -23.55
N ALA A 241 -10.58 19.68 -23.07
CA ALA A 241 -11.76 19.63 -23.89
C ALA A 241 -12.00 20.96 -24.63
N ASP A 242 -12.55 20.90 -25.83
CA ASP A 242 -12.98 22.08 -26.57
C ASP A 242 -14.29 22.67 -25.99
N GLU A 243 -14.82 23.72 -26.64
CA GLU A 243 -16.07 24.36 -26.25
C GLU A 243 -17.34 23.52 -26.49
N ASN A 244 -17.25 22.45 -27.30
CA ASN A 244 -18.38 21.59 -27.67
C ASN A 244 -18.45 20.30 -26.84
N THR A 245 -17.39 20.03 -26.08
CA THR A 245 -17.30 18.89 -25.19
C THR A 245 -17.92 19.24 -23.85
N LEU A 246 -18.85 18.40 -23.42
CA LEU A 246 -19.68 18.59 -22.24
C LEU A 246 -19.43 17.45 -21.25
N SER A 247 -19.74 17.71 -19.99
CA SER A 247 -19.79 16.69 -18.94
C SER A 247 -21.23 16.24 -18.70
N SER A 248 -21.41 14.96 -18.38
CA SER A 248 -22.70 14.39 -17.99
C SER A 248 -23.25 14.96 -16.67
N LEU A 249 -22.39 15.47 -15.79
CA LEU A 249 -22.77 16.03 -14.49
C LEU A 249 -22.50 17.53 -14.37
N ARG A 250 -21.46 18.06 -15.03
CA ARG A 250 -21.01 19.46 -14.91
C ARG A 250 -21.54 20.32 -16.06
N SER A 251 -22.87 20.43 -16.10
CA SER A 251 -23.57 21.15 -17.16
C SER A 251 -23.19 22.64 -17.20
N GLY A 252 -22.72 23.12 -18.36
CA GLY A 252 -22.39 24.52 -18.60
C GLY A 252 -20.94 24.91 -18.34
N GLU A 253 -20.12 23.98 -17.87
CA GLU A 253 -18.66 24.13 -17.80
C GLU A 253 -18.01 23.75 -19.13
N THR A 254 -16.92 24.43 -19.49
CA THR A 254 -16.17 24.25 -20.74
C THR A 254 -14.67 24.24 -20.46
N GLY A 255 -13.85 23.70 -21.36
CA GLY A 255 -12.41 23.60 -21.12
C GLY A 255 -12.07 22.55 -20.06
N LEU A 256 -12.90 21.51 -19.96
CA LEU A 256 -12.77 20.43 -18.99
C LEU A 256 -11.47 19.66 -19.25
N THR A 257 -10.68 19.40 -18.21
CA THR A 257 -9.43 18.65 -18.33
C THR A 257 -9.71 17.15 -18.35
N ALA A 258 -9.06 16.39 -19.23
CA ALA A 258 -9.18 14.93 -19.35
C ALA A 258 -7.86 14.20 -19.03
N ALA A 259 -6.74 14.89 -19.06
CA ALA A 259 -5.47 14.41 -18.52
C ALA A 259 -4.68 15.58 -17.90
N ALA A 260 -3.99 15.31 -16.80
CA ALA A 260 -3.29 16.32 -16.02
C ALA A 260 -1.98 15.80 -15.43
N LEU A 261 -1.07 16.73 -15.15
CA LEU A 261 0.15 16.49 -14.39
C LEU A 261 0.07 17.17 -13.04
N ALA A 262 0.54 16.49 -12.00
CA ALA A 262 0.69 17.04 -10.65
C ALA A 262 2.07 16.70 -10.07
N ALA A 263 2.32 17.15 -8.83
CA ALA A 263 3.58 16.98 -8.10
C ALA A 263 4.81 17.34 -8.96
N ASN A 264 4.79 18.55 -9.55
CA ASN A 264 5.86 19.05 -10.44
C ASN A 264 6.14 18.15 -11.66
N GLY A 265 5.10 17.50 -12.20
CA GLY A 265 5.21 16.65 -13.39
C GLY A 265 5.60 15.20 -13.11
N ARG A 266 5.56 14.77 -11.84
CA ARG A 266 5.86 13.39 -11.42
C ARG A 266 4.62 12.49 -11.33
N VAL A 267 3.43 13.07 -11.26
CA VAL A 267 2.16 12.32 -11.27
C VAL A 267 1.40 12.64 -12.56
N LEU A 268 1.08 11.63 -13.36
CA LEU A 268 0.21 11.74 -14.54
C LEU A 268 -1.15 11.14 -14.22
N ALA A 269 -2.21 11.94 -14.37
CA ALA A 269 -3.59 11.51 -14.24
C ALA A 269 -4.26 11.43 -15.61
N LEU A 270 -4.84 10.28 -15.94
CA LEU A 270 -5.63 10.05 -17.15
C LEU A 270 -7.08 9.74 -16.78
N GLY A 271 -8.03 10.44 -17.41
CA GLY A 271 -9.46 10.17 -17.25
C GLY A 271 -10.00 9.02 -18.11
N ASP A 272 -9.15 8.37 -18.91
CA ASP A 272 -9.51 7.24 -19.76
C ASP A 272 -8.34 6.23 -19.82
N VAL A 273 -8.66 4.95 -19.61
CA VAL A 273 -7.71 3.83 -19.76
C VAL A 273 -7.84 3.23 -21.16
N THR A 274 -9.05 3.24 -21.71
CA THR A 274 -9.40 2.56 -22.96
C THR A 274 -8.52 3.03 -24.12
N ALA A 275 -8.14 4.31 -24.19
CA ALA A 275 -7.21 4.84 -25.19
C ALA A 275 -5.84 4.13 -25.25
N LEU A 276 -5.41 3.43 -24.20
CA LEU A 276 -4.13 2.72 -24.14
C LEU A 276 -4.25 1.22 -24.48
N THR A 277 -5.47 0.69 -24.64
CA THR A 277 -5.73 -0.74 -24.83
C THR A 277 -5.47 -1.22 -26.27
N PRO A 278 -5.32 -2.54 -26.51
CA PRO A 278 -5.01 -3.09 -27.84
C PRO A 278 -5.93 -2.63 -28.97
N SER A 279 -7.22 -2.43 -28.67
CA SER A 279 -8.23 -2.07 -29.67
C SER A 279 -8.19 -0.60 -30.09
N PHE A 280 -7.66 0.28 -29.22
CA PHE A 280 -7.85 1.73 -29.35
C PHE A 280 -6.55 2.53 -29.36
N HIS A 281 -5.42 1.97 -28.90
CA HIS A 281 -4.13 2.68 -28.88
C HIS A 281 -3.64 3.14 -30.24
N THR A 282 -4.10 2.55 -31.36
CA THR A 282 -3.69 2.98 -32.70
C THR A 282 -4.62 4.01 -33.34
N ILE A 283 -5.66 4.49 -32.66
CA ILE A 283 -6.59 5.48 -33.22
C ILE A 283 -6.04 6.90 -33.00
N ALA A 284 -6.06 7.71 -34.07
CA ALA A 284 -5.45 9.04 -34.09
C ALA A 284 -4.00 8.97 -33.56
N ASP A 285 -3.57 9.90 -32.70
CA ASP A 285 -2.20 9.93 -32.19
C ASP A 285 -2.03 9.20 -30.84
N ASN A 286 -3.00 8.36 -30.45
CA ASN A 286 -2.94 7.60 -29.19
C ASN A 286 -1.67 6.74 -29.07
N ASP A 287 -1.15 6.21 -30.19
CA ASP A 287 0.02 5.31 -30.16
C ASP A 287 1.31 6.10 -29.90
N ARG A 288 1.36 7.35 -30.40
CA ARG A 288 2.42 8.29 -30.04
C ARG A 288 2.29 8.69 -28.58
N PHE A 289 1.07 8.97 -28.10
CA PHE A 289 0.84 9.33 -26.70
C PHE A 289 1.26 8.20 -25.75
N LEU A 290 0.92 6.95 -26.08
CA LEU A 290 1.36 5.75 -25.36
C LEU A 290 2.90 5.64 -25.32
N SER A 291 3.57 5.89 -26.44
CA SER A 291 5.03 5.92 -26.50
C SER A 291 5.63 7.02 -25.62
N ASN A 292 5.05 8.23 -25.64
CA ASN A 292 5.47 9.34 -24.78
C ASN A 292 5.26 9.03 -23.28
N ILE A 293 4.16 8.35 -22.92
CA ILE A 293 3.91 7.87 -21.55
C ILE A 293 4.98 6.87 -21.13
N ALA A 294 5.33 5.91 -21.99
CA ALA A 294 6.37 4.93 -21.69
C ALA A 294 7.76 5.58 -21.56
N ASP A 295 8.11 6.55 -22.41
CA ASP A 295 9.33 7.36 -22.25
C ASP A 295 9.32 8.12 -20.92
N TRP A 296 8.17 8.67 -20.56
CA TRP A 296 8.02 9.35 -19.29
C TRP A 296 8.19 8.37 -18.12
N LEU A 297 7.48 7.25 -18.05
CA LEU A 297 7.66 6.28 -16.96
C LEU A 297 9.11 5.80 -16.82
N ALA A 298 9.77 5.52 -17.95
CA ALA A 298 11.13 4.97 -17.97
C ALA A 298 12.25 6.01 -17.68
N ALA A 299 11.95 7.31 -17.78
CA ALA A 299 12.92 8.39 -17.56
C ALA A 299 12.91 8.95 -16.12
N ALA A 300 12.25 8.28 -15.18
CA ALA A 300 12.25 8.68 -13.78
C ALA A 300 13.69 8.72 -13.21
N SER A 301 13.96 9.76 -12.42
CA SER A 301 15.25 9.96 -11.75
C SER A 301 14.96 10.03 -10.27
N ARG A 302 14.99 8.86 -9.64
CA ARG A 302 14.76 8.72 -8.20
C ARG A 302 16.07 8.92 -7.44
N GLU A 303 16.00 9.68 -6.35
CA GLU A 303 17.02 9.69 -5.32
C GLU A 303 16.88 8.41 -4.53
N TRP A 304 17.90 7.56 -4.60
CA TRP A 304 17.96 6.35 -3.80
C TRP A 304 18.51 6.75 -2.43
N ASP A 305 18.20 6.04 -1.36
CA ASP A 305 18.81 6.25 -0.04
C ASP A 305 19.09 4.90 0.63
N LEU A 306 19.36 4.91 1.94
CA LEU A 306 19.65 3.69 2.68
C LEU A 306 18.42 2.78 2.84
N LYS A 307 17.20 3.34 2.87
CA LYS A 307 15.93 2.60 2.97
C LYS A 307 15.64 1.78 1.70
N ASP A 308 16.30 2.12 0.59
CA ASP A 308 16.20 1.38 -0.66
C ASP A 308 17.17 0.19 -0.74
N PHE A 309 17.79 -0.22 0.36
CA PHE A 309 18.69 -1.37 0.34
C PHE A 309 17.97 -2.65 -0.10
N PRO A 310 18.57 -3.48 -1.00
CA PRO A 310 19.86 -3.31 -1.69
C PRO A 310 19.75 -2.61 -3.06
N HIS A 311 18.58 -2.12 -3.46
CA HIS A 311 18.31 -1.50 -4.77
C HIS A 311 19.02 -0.16 -5.00
N LEU A 312 19.57 0.49 -3.97
CA LEU A 312 20.43 1.66 -4.16
C LEU A 312 21.72 1.38 -4.96
N PHE A 313 22.13 0.12 -5.06
CA PHE A 313 23.29 -0.31 -5.86
C PHE A 313 22.94 -0.44 -7.34
N ARG A 314 23.89 -0.11 -8.22
CA ARG A 314 23.73 -0.06 -9.67
C ARG A 314 24.43 -1.20 -10.41
N GLY A 315 25.33 -1.92 -9.74
CA GLY A 315 26.13 -2.97 -10.36
C GLY A 315 26.53 -4.09 -9.39
N PRO A 316 27.51 -4.93 -9.78
CA PRO A 316 28.10 -5.91 -8.87
C PRO A 316 28.60 -5.24 -7.60
N VAL A 317 28.33 -5.85 -6.45
CA VAL A 317 28.67 -5.31 -5.13
C VAL A 317 29.75 -6.14 -4.48
N ASP A 318 30.81 -5.49 -4.01
CA ASP A 318 31.83 -6.11 -3.18
C ASP A 318 31.52 -5.86 -1.69
N LEU A 319 31.45 -6.93 -0.90
CA LEU A 319 31.40 -6.85 0.57
C LEU A 319 32.85 -6.82 1.09
N VAL A 320 33.23 -5.77 1.81
CA VAL A 320 34.61 -5.53 2.26
C VAL A 320 34.64 -5.19 3.74
N GLN A 321 35.50 -5.88 4.49
CA GLN A 321 35.72 -5.60 5.90
C GLN A 321 36.68 -4.42 6.09
N VAL A 322 36.30 -3.46 6.94
CA VAL A 322 37.14 -2.31 7.29
C VAL A 322 38.10 -2.69 8.43
N SER A 323 39.10 -3.53 8.15
CA SER A 323 40.15 -3.85 9.13
C SER A 323 41.42 -4.40 8.48
N GLU A 324 42.59 -4.14 9.07
CA GLU A 324 43.86 -4.76 8.67
C GLU A 324 44.01 -6.16 9.29
N GLY A 325 43.27 -7.16 8.80
CA GLY A 325 43.26 -8.50 9.40
C GLY A 325 42.70 -9.62 8.53
N SER A 326 42.61 -10.83 9.10
CA SER A 326 41.81 -11.90 8.50
C SER A 326 40.32 -11.56 8.58
N LEU A 327 39.57 -11.91 7.54
CA LEU A 327 38.11 -11.76 7.51
C LEU A 327 37.46 -12.33 8.79
N ASP A 328 36.54 -11.57 9.37
CA ASP A 328 35.77 -11.96 10.54
C ASP A 328 34.92 -13.19 10.19
N PRO A 329 35.04 -14.30 10.93
CA PRO A 329 34.23 -15.49 10.72
C PRO A 329 32.72 -15.22 10.74
N ARG A 330 32.25 -14.23 11.50
CA ARG A 330 30.84 -13.81 11.57
C ARG A 330 30.38 -13.21 10.24
N LEU A 331 31.21 -12.35 9.64
CA LEU A 331 30.95 -11.77 8.32
C LEU A 331 30.92 -12.85 7.23
N ILE A 332 31.83 -13.83 7.29
CA ILE A 332 31.82 -14.99 6.38
C ILE A 332 30.52 -15.79 6.54
N ALA A 333 30.09 -16.05 7.78
CA ALA A 333 28.87 -16.81 8.06
C ALA A 333 27.60 -16.12 7.52
N ARG A 334 27.55 -14.78 7.55
CA ARG A 334 26.43 -13.99 7.04
C ARG A 334 26.47 -13.73 5.53
N SER A 335 27.63 -13.89 4.89
CA SER A 335 27.79 -13.61 3.45
C SER A 335 26.85 -14.42 2.54
N GLY A 336 26.47 -15.64 2.93
CA GLY A 336 25.53 -16.47 2.16
C GLY A 336 24.12 -15.88 2.12
N THR A 337 23.57 -15.46 3.26
CA THR A 337 22.25 -14.82 3.35
C THR A 337 22.22 -13.50 2.59
N LEU A 338 23.29 -12.69 2.72
CA LEU A 338 23.43 -11.46 1.95
C LEU A 338 23.52 -11.74 0.43
N GLN A 339 24.23 -12.80 0.03
CA GLN A 339 24.28 -13.20 -1.38
C GLN A 339 22.92 -13.59 -1.94
N GLU A 340 22.10 -14.30 -1.15
CA GLU A 340 20.72 -14.65 -1.53
C GLU A 340 19.85 -13.39 -1.68
N LEU A 341 19.91 -12.46 -0.74
CA LEU A 341 19.18 -11.18 -0.80
C LEU A 341 19.54 -10.38 -2.07
N PHE A 342 20.83 -10.21 -2.36
CA PHE A 342 21.26 -9.47 -3.55
C PHE A 342 20.85 -10.20 -4.84
N GLN A 343 20.88 -11.53 -4.86
CA GLN A 343 20.43 -12.30 -6.02
C GLN A 343 18.94 -12.13 -6.31
N GLN A 344 18.10 -12.04 -5.27
CA GLN A 344 16.68 -11.76 -5.42
C GLN A 344 16.47 -10.37 -6.05
N SER A 345 17.27 -9.38 -5.66
CA SER A 345 17.30 -8.04 -6.28
C SER A 345 18.10 -7.97 -7.60
N ARG A 346 18.47 -9.12 -8.19
CA ARG A 346 19.23 -9.23 -9.47
C ARG A 346 20.62 -8.59 -9.46
N LEU A 347 21.19 -8.41 -8.28
CA LEU A 347 22.56 -7.97 -8.04
C LEU A 347 23.46 -9.16 -7.70
N THR A 348 24.77 -8.97 -7.80
CA THR A 348 25.74 -9.99 -7.39
C THR A 348 26.60 -9.47 -6.25
N LEU A 349 26.63 -10.19 -5.13
CA LEU A 349 27.48 -9.86 -3.99
C LEU A 349 28.71 -10.78 -3.89
N SER A 350 29.90 -10.19 -3.79
CA SER A 350 31.16 -10.92 -3.62
C SER A 350 31.92 -10.46 -2.38
N LEU A 351 32.21 -11.36 -1.45
CA LEU A 351 33.10 -11.07 -0.33
C LEU A 351 34.54 -10.94 -0.83
N ARG A 352 35.17 -9.76 -0.63
CA ARG A 352 36.54 -9.47 -1.08
C ARG A 352 37.38 -8.87 0.04
N ALA A 353 38.70 -9.02 -0.10
CA ALA A 353 39.67 -8.38 0.80
C ALA A 353 39.89 -6.89 0.49
N ALA A 354 39.56 -6.44 -0.73
CA ALA A 354 39.64 -5.06 -1.16
C ALA A 354 38.57 -4.78 -2.22
N ALA A 355 38.06 -3.56 -2.24
CA ALA A 355 37.05 -3.10 -3.17
C ALA A 355 37.61 -2.99 -4.60
N ASP A 356 36.85 -3.47 -5.59
CA ASP A 356 37.12 -3.24 -7.00
C ASP A 356 36.57 -1.87 -7.42
N PRO A 357 37.37 -0.95 -8.00
CA PRO A 357 36.89 0.39 -8.39
C PRO A 357 35.72 0.39 -9.37
N ASP A 358 35.58 -0.67 -10.16
CA ASP A 358 34.51 -0.82 -11.16
C ASP A 358 33.23 -1.45 -10.56
N HIS A 359 33.24 -1.80 -9.27
CA HIS A 359 32.11 -2.37 -8.53
C HIS A 359 31.57 -1.37 -7.50
N ASP A 360 30.31 -1.54 -7.14
CA ASP A 360 29.76 -0.95 -5.93
C ASP A 360 30.36 -1.64 -4.69
N THR A 361 30.26 -1.03 -3.52
CA THR A 361 30.87 -1.63 -2.31
C THR A 361 30.06 -1.38 -1.06
N LEU A 362 29.93 -2.44 -0.25
CA LEU A 362 29.45 -2.40 1.11
C LEU A 362 30.63 -2.64 2.06
N PHE A 363 31.06 -1.59 2.75
CA PHE A 363 32.07 -1.63 3.79
C PHE A 363 31.42 -1.92 5.14
N VAL A 364 31.99 -2.85 5.90
CA VAL A 364 31.52 -3.20 7.25
C VAL A 364 32.70 -3.27 8.21
N GLY A 365 32.65 -2.54 9.31
CA GLY A 365 33.74 -2.56 10.28
C GLY A 365 33.44 -1.81 11.57
N THR A 366 34.50 -1.46 12.29
CA THR A 366 34.42 -0.80 13.60
C THR A 366 35.06 0.58 13.56
N PHE A 367 34.70 1.43 14.51
CA PHE A 367 35.27 2.79 14.61
C PHE A 367 36.79 2.80 14.86
N ASP A 368 37.35 1.72 15.39
CA ASP A 368 38.80 1.59 15.63
C ASP A 368 39.65 1.52 14.35
N ASN A 369 39.05 1.15 13.21
CA ASN A 369 39.77 0.88 11.97
C ASN A 369 39.09 1.55 10.78
N VAL A 370 39.19 2.87 10.66
CA VAL A 370 38.50 3.65 9.60
C VAL A 370 39.37 4.10 8.44
N ASP A 371 40.65 3.73 8.41
CA ASP A 371 41.62 4.17 7.39
C ASP A 371 41.14 3.92 5.95
N LEU A 372 40.45 2.78 5.70
CA LEU A 372 39.95 2.42 4.37
C LEU A 372 38.73 3.24 3.94
N VAL A 373 38.02 3.87 4.88
CA VAL A 373 36.77 4.61 4.63
C VAL A 373 36.85 6.08 5.00
N GLN A 374 38.00 6.55 5.49
CA GLN A 374 38.22 7.91 5.99
C GLN A 374 37.82 9.00 4.97
N ASP A 375 38.10 8.78 3.69
CA ASP A 375 37.75 9.72 2.63
C ASP A 375 36.23 9.83 2.43
N TYR A 376 35.50 8.72 2.58
CA TYR A 376 34.02 8.72 2.50
C TYR A 376 33.40 9.39 3.73
N LEU A 377 33.95 9.13 4.93
CA LEU A 377 33.52 9.80 6.16
C LEU A 377 33.73 11.31 6.07
N ALA A 378 34.91 11.76 5.61
CA ALA A 378 35.22 13.17 5.44
C ALA A 378 34.32 13.85 4.40
N THR A 379 33.98 13.14 3.31
CA THR A 379 33.05 13.65 2.28
C THR A 379 31.64 13.82 2.84
N ALA A 380 31.23 12.94 3.74
CA ALA A 380 29.94 12.99 4.43
C ALA A 380 29.92 13.92 5.66
N GLY A 381 31.00 14.69 5.92
CA GLY A 381 31.07 15.59 7.07
C GLY A 381 31.15 14.87 8.41
N VAL A 382 31.67 13.63 8.43
CA VAL A 382 31.83 12.81 9.64
C VAL A 382 33.30 12.77 10.07
N ALA A 383 33.56 13.06 11.34
CA ALA A 383 34.86 12.92 11.98
C ALA A 383 34.75 12.06 13.24
N ILE A 384 35.60 11.03 13.34
CA ILE A 384 35.67 10.16 14.52
C ILE A 384 36.84 10.64 15.39
N VAL A 385 36.56 10.89 16.66
CA VAL A 385 37.54 11.35 17.65
C VAL A 385 37.66 10.28 18.73
N LEU A 386 38.75 9.51 18.66
CA LEU A 386 39.13 8.55 19.69
C LEU A 386 39.93 9.29 20.77
N ALA A 387 39.47 9.21 22.00
CA ALA A 387 40.06 9.92 23.12
C ALA A 387 41.28 9.15 23.65
N GLU A 388 42.41 9.85 23.78
CA GLU A 388 43.61 9.25 24.38
C GLU A 388 43.41 9.12 25.89
N ALA A 389 43.66 7.93 26.44
CA ALA A 389 43.55 7.69 27.88
C ALA A 389 44.59 8.52 28.66
N ASP A 390 44.21 9.71 29.10
CA ASP A 390 44.99 10.51 30.06
C ASP A 390 44.59 10.12 31.49
N GLU A 391 45.59 9.78 32.32
CA GLU A 391 45.41 9.20 33.66
C GLU A 391 44.77 10.15 34.72
N GLU A 392 44.35 11.38 34.36
CA GLU A 392 44.03 12.42 35.37
C GLU A 392 42.66 13.15 35.27
N GLU A 393 41.76 12.94 34.29
CA GLU A 393 40.39 13.52 34.32
C GLU A 393 39.30 12.52 33.87
N GLU A 394 38.02 12.87 34.13
CA GLU A 394 36.80 12.05 33.93
C GLU A 394 36.81 11.24 32.61
N GLU A 395 36.29 10.01 32.65
CA GLU A 395 36.45 9.00 31.59
C GLU A 395 36.38 9.61 30.18
N PRO A 396 37.50 9.65 29.43
CA PRO A 396 37.50 10.17 28.07
C PRO A 396 36.55 9.34 27.21
N GLN A 397 35.51 9.98 26.67
CA GLN A 397 34.52 9.32 25.81
C GLN A 397 34.90 9.51 24.35
N ASP A 398 34.96 8.40 23.61
CA ASP A 398 35.12 8.44 22.17
C ASP A 398 33.85 9.01 21.53
N THR A 399 34.03 9.88 20.53
CA THR A 399 32.91 10.62 19.93
C THR A 399 32.92 10.62 18.41
N ILE A 400 31.73 10.77 17.82
CA ILE A 400 31.52 11.09 16.41
C ILE A 400 31.04 12.54 16.32
N GLU A 401 31.72 13.35 15.53
CA GLU A 401 31.25 14.66 15.11
C GLU A 401 30.66 14.55 13.71
N ILE A 402 29.40 14.95 13.56
CA ILE A 402 28.70 14.94 12.27
C ILE A 402 28.22 16.36 11.97
N GLU A 403 28.61 16.88 10.81
CA GLU A 403 28.15 18.19 10.35
C GLU A 403 26.61 18.23 10.32
N GLY A 404 26.03 19.17 11.06
CA GLY A 404 24.58 19.36 11.15
C GLY A 404 23.86 18.56 12.25
N LEU A 405 24.42 17.42 12.70
CA LEU A 405 23.83 16.60 13.78
C LEU A 405 24.52 16.78 15.15
N GLY A 406 25.75 17.29 15.17
CA GLY A 406 26.49 17.57 16.40
C GLY A 406 27.40 16.40 16.81
N THR A 407 27.67 16.29 18.11
CA THR A 407 28.60 15.30 18.68
C THR A 407 27.81 14.20 19.39
N LEU A 408 28.16 12.94 19.10
CA LEU A 408 27.54 11.73 19.66
C LEU A 408 28.64 10.84 20.27
N GLY A 409 28.31 10.04 21.29
CA GLY A 409 29.23 9.02 21.82
C GLY A 409 29.31 7.81 20.89
N LEU A 410 30.46 7.13 20.81
CA LEU A 410 30.58 5.90 20.00
C LEU A 410 29.81 4.72 20.57
N GLU A 411 29.71 4.64 21.90
CA GLU A 411 29.05 3.52 22.59
C GLU A 411 27.57 3.45 22.22
N GLY A 412 27.10 2.27 21.80
CA GLY A 412 25.74 2.05 21.35
C GLY A 412 25.38 2.73 20.01
N THR A 413 26.35 3.31 19.30
CA THR A 413 26.09 4.00 18.03
C THR A 413 26.44 3.15 16.83
N THR A 414 25.51 3.06 15.89
CA THR A 414 25.75 2.54 14.53
C THR A 414 25.67 3.68 13.52
N LEU A 415 26.67 3.76 12.64
CA LEU A 415 26.78 4.77 11.60
C LEU A 415 26.70 4.13 10.21
N TYR A 416 25.81 4.65 9.38
CA TYR A 416 25.77 4.36 7.95
C TYR A 416 26.10 5.62 7.14
N VAL A 417 26.96 5.46 6.13
CA VAL A 417 27.27 6.51 5.15
C VAL A 417 27.04 5.98 3.76
N VAL A 418 26.34 6.74 2.94
CA VAL A 418 26.10 6.45 1.52
C VAL A 418 26.80 7.50 0.67
N ASP A 419 27.87 7.11 -0.01
CA ASP A 419 28.57 7.95 -0.97
C ASP A 419 28.23 7.60 -2.41
N ARG A 420 28.02 8.66 -3.21
CA ARG A 420 27.69 8.61 -4.65
C ARG A 420 28.55 9.56 -5.47
N SER A 421 29.67 10.03 -4.90
CA SER A 421 30.54 11.01 -5.54
C SER A 421 31.26 10.47 -6.79
N ALA A 422 31.32 9.15 -6.95
CA ALA A 422 31.91 8.44 -8.10
C ALA A 422 30.83 7.76 -8.97
N ASP A 423 31.24 7.15 -10.09
CA ASP A 423 30.36 6.36 -10.99
C ASP A 423 30.00 4.97 -10.39
N ARG A 424 29.95 4.90 -9.05
CA ARG A 424 29.64 3.73 -8.21
C ARG A 424 29.02 4.18 -6.89
N VAL A 425 28.32 3.28 -6.22
CA VAL A 425 27.69 3.49 -4.93
C VAL A 425 28.52 2.81 -3.84
N VAL A 426 28.80 3.55 -2.77
CA VAL A 426 29.53 3.04 -1.60
C VAL A 426 28.66 3.20 -0.38
N VAL A 427 28.41 2.09 0.31
CA VAL A 427 27.75 2.08 1.62
C VAL A 427 28.79 1.69 2.66
N VAL A 428 28.90 2.48 3.73
CA VAL A 428 29.80 2.21 4.85
C VAL A 428 28.92 1.99 6.08
N ALA A 429 29.06 0.84 6.74
CA ALA A 429 28.44 0.52 8.01
C ALA A 429 29.53 0.37 9.08
N LEU A 430 29.52 1.24 10.08
CA LEU A 430 30.45 1.24 11.20
C LEU A 430 29.69 1.13 12.52
N ALA A 431 30.27 0.40 13.47
CA ALA A 431 29.76 0.27 14.82
C ALA A 431 30.90 0.22 15.85
N GLU A 432 30.55 0.18 17.15
CA GLU A 432 31.52 0.13 18.24
C GLU A 432 32.47 -1.07 18.16
N ASP A 433 31.92 -2.25 17.89
CA ASP A 433 32.66 -3.49 17.85
C ASP A 433 32.16 -4.43 16.75
N GLY A 434 32.82 -5.58 16.62
CA GLY A 434 32.47 -6.51 15.55
C GLY A 434 31.15 -7.25 15.76
N GLU A 435 30.56 -7.27 16.95
CA GLU A 435 29.20 -7.80 17.16
C GLU A 435 28.16 -6.76 16.73
N ALA A 436 28.33 -5.51 17.16
CA ALA A 436 27.51 -4.40 16.74
C ALA A 436 27.58 -4.17 15.22
N ALA A 437 28.75 -4.39 14.58
CA ALA A 437 28.89 -4.30 13.12
C ALA A 437 28.08 -5.37 12.37
N ILE A 438 27.86 -6.54 12.98
CA ILE A 438 26.99 -7.58 12.41
C ILE A 438 25.51 -7.23 12.63
N GLN A 439 25.16 -6.67 13.79
CA GLN A 439 23.81 -6.14 14.03
C GLN A 439 23.48 -5.00 13.06
N ALA A 440 24.46 -4.16 12.72
CA ALA A 440 24.33 -3.12 11.70
C ALA A 440 24.01 -3.71 10.32
N LEU A 441 24.69 -4.80 9.94
CA LEU A 441 24.35 -5.53 8.72
C LEU A 441 22.95 -6.12 8.77
N GLU A 442 22.53 -6.66 9.91
CA GLU A 442 21.19 -7.24 10.07
C GLU A 442 20.11 -6.15 9.90
N ARG A 443 20.29 -4.97 10.51
CA ARG A 443 19.42 -3.80 10.30
C ARG A 443 19.35 -3.35 8.84
N LEU A 444 20.48 -3.35 8.13
CA LEU A 444 20.48 -3.08 6.69
C LEU A 444 19.65 -4.11 5.91
N THR A 445 19.78 -5.40 6.25
CA THR A 445 19.03 -6.45 5.56
C THR A 445 17.54 -6.46 5.87
N SER A 446 17.15 -6.10 7.09
CA SER A 446 15.74 -5.95 7.47
C SER A 446 15.16 -4.59 7.07
N VAL A 447 16.01 -3.66 6.63
CA VAL A 447 15.66 -2.26 6.34
C VAL A 447 14.96 -1.62 7.56
N ASP A 448 15.46 -1.92 8.76
CA ASP A 448 14.91 -1.39 10.00
C ASP A 448 15.79 -0.26 10.55
N PHE A 449 15.38 0.95 10.22
CA PHE A 449 15.97 2.20 10.70
C PHE A 449 15.07 2.91 11.72
N SER A 450 14.18 2.17 12.38
CA SER A 450 13.41 2.72 13.49
C SER A 450 14.35 3.23 14.59
N GLY A 451 14.07 4.43 15.08
CA GLY A 451 14.92 5.12 16.07
C GLY A 451 16.21 5.72 15.51
N CYS A 452 16.43 5.69 14.19
CA CYS A 452 17.59 6.31 13.57
C CYS A 452 17.32 7.78 13.17
N VAL A 453 18.38 8.57 13.16
CA VAL A 453 18.39 9.94 12.65
C VAL A 453 19.04 9.95 11.28
N HIS A 454 18.32 10.48 10.30
CA HIS A 454 18.78 10.60 8.92
C HIS A 454 19.29 12.03 8.64
N GLY A 455 20.45 12.12 8.01
CA GLY A 455 21.05 13.31 7.44
C GLY A 455 21.43 13.09 5.98
N GLU A 456 22.03 14.09 5.34
CA GLU A 456 22.41 14.03 3.92
C GLU A 456 23.49 12.96 3.70
N GLY A 457 23.09 11.78 3.21
CA GLY A 457 23.99 10.64 2.99
C GLY A 457 24.50 9.97 4.27
N VAL A 458 23.96 10.32 5.44
CA VAL A 458 24.36 9.77 6.74
C VAL A 458 23.14 9.28 7.50
N THR A 459 23.20 8.11 8.11
CA THR A 459 22.17 7.61 9.03
C THR A 459 22.83 7.13 10.30
N VAL A 460 22.34 7.59 11.45
CA VAL A 460 22.87 7.23 12.76
C VAL A 460 21.78 6.59 13.58
N CYS A 461 22.07 5.42 14.15
CA CYS A 461 21.16 4.70 15.01
C CYS A 461 21.79 4.59 16.40
N SER A 462 21.03 4.97 17.43
CA SER A 462 21.39 4.79 18.84
C SER A 462 20.66 3.56 19.38
N THR A 463 21.35 2.71 20.12
CA THR A 463 20.71 1.75 21.03
C THR A 463 20.36 2.49 22.33
N ASP A 464 19.21 3.17 22.38
CA ASP A 464 18.80 3.89 23.58
C ASP A 464 18.48 2.92 24.76
N GLU A 465 19.47 2.65 25.61
CA GLU A 465 19.23 2.67 27.05
C GLU A 465 19.34 4.13 27.51
N VAL A 466 18.21 4.82 27.58
CA VAL A 466 18.17 6.14 28.22
C VAL A 466 18.54 5.95 29.69
N GLN A 467 19.74 6.38 30.07
CA GLN A 467 20.13 6.56 31.46
C GLN A 467 19.27 7.66 32.10
N GLU A 468 18.08 7.32 32.60
CA GLU A 468 17.32 8.17 33.53
C GLU A 468 17.97 8.13 34.91
N GLY A 469 19.04 8.90 35.06
CA GLY A 469 19.57 9.31 36.35
C GLY A 469 18.80 10.49 36.93
N LEU A 470 17.57 10.28 37.42
CA LEU A 470 16.94 11.19 38.40
C LEU A 470 16.10 10.39 39.40
N GLY A 471 16.70 10.18 40.57
CA GLY A 471 16.08 9.47 41.67
C GLY A 471 14.76 10.09 42.12
N LEU A 472 13.72 9.27 42.07
CA LEU A 472 12.54 9.39 42.91
C LEU A 472 12.22 7.99 43.45
N GLU A 473 12.42 7.84 44.76
CA GLU A 473 11.99 6.69 45.55
C GLU A 473 10.48 6.49 45.36
N ALA A 474 10.09 5.34 44.82
CA ALA A 474 8.72 4.82 44.92
C ALA A 474 8.80 3.40 45.48
N ASP A 475 8.30 3.26 46.70
CA ASP A 475 8.19 2.01 47.45
C ASP A 475 7.54 0.90 46.61
N ARG A 476 8.31 -0.17 46.33
CA ARG A 476 7.78 -1.46 45.90
C ARG A 476 7.50 -2.31 47.14
N ASP A 477 6.23 -2.42 47.51
CA ASP A 477 5.72 -3.56 48.27
C ASP A 477 5.15 -4.58 47.28
N GLU A 478 5.90 -5.67 47.02
CA GLU A 478 5.32 -6.91 46.53
C GLU A 478 5.68 -8.07 47.47
N PRO A 479 4.70 -8.87 47.93
CA PRO A 479 4.97 -10.08 48.68
C PRO A 479 5.38 -11.21 47.73
N GLY A 480 6.49 -11.87 48.06
CA GLY A 480 7.08 -12.90 47.22
C GLY A 480 6.22 -14.13 46.99
N GLN A 481 6.34 -14.66 45.78
CA GLN A 481 6.00 -16.04 45.40
C GLN A 481 7.32 -16.73 44.94
N PRO A 482 7.58 -18.00 45.30
CA PRO A 482 8.87 -18.64 45.03
C PRO A 482 9.06 -18.88 43.53
N PRO A 483 10.31 -19.01 43.04
CA PRO A 483 10.56 -19.18 41.62
C PRO A 483 9.95 -20.50 41.16
N GLY A 484 8.87 -20.38 40.37
CA GLY A 484 8.40 -21.46 39.52
C GLY A 484 9.49 -21.78 38.50
N GLU A 485 9.58 -23.05 38.17
CA GLU A 485 10.44 -23.61 37.12
C GLU A 485 10.35 -22.72 35.87
N ALA A 486 11.50 -22.29 35.31
CA ALA A 486 11.52 -21.43 34.12
C ALA A 486 10.83 -22.16 32.97
N VAL A 487 9.58 -21.80 32.70
CA VAL A 487 8.82 -22.26 31.54
C VAL A 487 9.44 -21.56 30.35
N THR A 488 9.97 -22.32 29.39
CA THR A 488 10.27 -21.76 28.06
C THR A 488 8.95 -21.29 27.45
N PRO A 489 8.81 -20.02 27.07
CA PRO A 489 7.56 -19.54 26.48
C PRO A 489 7.35 -20.13 25.07
N PRO A 490 6.11 -20.21 24.58
CA PRO A 490 5.82 -20.48 23.18
C PRO A 490 6.43 -19.39 22.28
N ARG A 491 6.68 -19.73 21.02
CA ARG A 491 7.21 -18.79 20.04
C ARG A 491 6.11 -17.84 19.59
N VAL A 492 6.33 -16.53 19.77
CA VAL A 492 5.59 -15.50 19.04
C VAL A 492 6.14 -15.47 17.61
N ALA A 493 5.33 -15.85 16.64
CA ALA A 493 5.75 -15.96 15.24
C ALA A 493 5.96 -14.58 14.59
N ALA A 494 6.65 -14.54 13.45
CA ALA A 494 6.80 -13.30 12.69
C ALA A 494 5.44 -12.79 12.17
N ARG A 495 5.31 -11.47 11.95
CA ARG A 495 4.05 -10.85 11.48
C ARG A 495 3.51 -11.49 10.20
N SER A 496 4.38 -11.82 9.24
CA SER A 496 3.99 -12.51 8.00
C SER A 496 3.44 -13.93 8.23
N GLU A 497 3.93 -14.64 9.25
CA GLU A 497 3.36 -15.95 9.63
C GLU A 497 1.98 -15.75 10.30
N ALA A 498 1.82 -14.69 11.10
CA ALA A 498 0.55 -14.37 11.73
C ALA A 498 -0.53 -13.95 10.73
N GLU A 499 -0.18 -13.19 9.70
CA GLU A 499 -1.07 -12.82 8.59
C GLU A 499 -1.52 -14.07 7.82
N ALA A 500 -0.59 -14.95 7.43
CA ALA A 500 -0.93 -16.20 6.75
C ALA A 500 -1.82 -17.12 7.62
N ALA A 501 -1.57 -17.17 8.93
CA ALA A 501 -2.39 -17.94 9.87
C ALA A 501 -3.80 -17.33 10.06
N PHE A 502 -3.92 -16.01 10.02
CA PHE A 502 -5.20 -15.30 10.07
C PHE A 502 -6.04 -15.62 8.82
N GLU A 503 -5.45 -15.55 7.63
CA GLU A 503 -6.11 -15.94 6.36
C GLU A 503 -6.51 -17.42 6.32
N ALA A 504 -5.68 -18.29 6.90
CA ALA A 504 -5.98 -19.71 7.05
C ALA A 504 -7.07 -20.01 8.09
N GLN A 505 -7.64 -18.98 8.74
CA GLN A 505 -8.65 -19.09 9.79
C GLN A 505 -8.16 -19.93 10.99
N THR A 506 -6.90 -19.74 11.38
CA THR A 506 -6.33 -20.37 12.58
C THR A 506 -7.15 -19.99 13.83
N PRO A 507 -7.54 -20.95 14.69
CA PRO A 507 -8.40 -20.69 15.85
C PRO A 507 -7.81 -19.67 16.82
N TRP A 508 -8.67 -18.86 17.42
CA TRP A 508 -8.28 -17.89 18.45
C TRP A 508 -8.26 -18.55 19.83
N LEU A 509 -7.43 -18.05 20.75
CA LEU A 509 -7.35 -18.58 22.12
C LEU A 509 -8.73 -18.70 22.79
N GLN A 510 -9.61 -17.70 22.61
CA GLN A 510 -10.93 -17.70 23.26
C GLN A 510 -11.85 -18.79 22.70
N GLU A 511 -11.65 -19.22 21.45
CA GLU A 511 -12.48 -20.25 20.79
C GLU A 511 -12.16 -21.67 21.28
N LEU A 512 -10.95 -21.86 21.82
CA LEU A 512 -10.51 -23.14 22.38
C LEU A 512 -10.94 -23.32 23.83
N ALA A 513 -11.39 -22.25 24.48
CA ALA A 513 -11.80 -22.25 25.87
C ALA A 513 -13.32 -22.55 26.01
N PRO A 514 -13.74 -23.32 27.02
CA PRO A 514 -15.16 -23.56 27.29
C PRO A 514 -15.86 -22.37 27.97
N GLU A 515 -15.12 -21.41 28.53
CA GLU A 515 -15.67 -20.24 29.19
C GLU A 515 -16.26 -19.22 28.20
N THR A 516 -17.45 -18.69 28.53
CA THR A 516 -18.12 -17.65 27.75
C THR A 516 -18.61 -16.54 28.69
N TYR A 517 -18.49 -15.29 28.26
CA TYR A 517 -18.90 -14.12 29.05
C TYR A 517 -19.95 -13.32 28.30
N ASP A 518 -21.03 -12.93 29.00
CA ASP A 518 -22.13 -12.16 28.41
C ASP A 518 -21.73 -10.71 28.07
N LEU A 519 -20.79 -10.15 28.83
CA LEU A 519 -20.26 -8.81 28.62
C LEU A 519 -18.80 -8.76 29.06
N THR A 520 -17.93 -8.42 28.12
CA THR A 520 -16.50 -8.19 28.37
C THR A 520 -16.22 -6.69 28.55
N SER A 521 -14.97 -6.33 28.85
CA SER A 521 -14.51 -4.94 28.95
C SER A 521 -15.11 -4.10 30.09
N GLN A 522 -15.40 -4.73 31.23
CA GLN A 522 -15.80 -4.04 32.46
C GLN A 522 -14.58 -3.73 33.34
N ALA A 523 -14.38 -2.45 33.66
CA ALA A 523 -13.27 -2.00 34.50
C ALA A 523 -13.24 -2.72 35.86
N GLY A 524 -12.08 -3.29 36.20
CA GLY A 524 -11.81 -4.03 37.42
C GLY A 524 -12.09 -5.54 37.33
N GLU A 525 -12.61 -6.03 36.21
CA GLU A 525 -12.90 -7.45 36.00
C GLU A 525 -11.73 -8.19 35.33
N THR A 526 -11.63 -9.49 35.61
CA THR A 526 -10.70 -10.43 34.97
C THR A 526 -11.50 -11.57 34.35
N TYR A 527 -11.28 -11.78 33.05
CA TYR A 527 -11.93 -12.82 32.24
C TYR A 527 -10.92 -13.94 32.02
N THR A 528 -11.10 -15.06 32.73
CA THR A 528 -10.19 -16.21 32.70
C THR A 528 -10.69 -17.30 31.75
N TYR A 529 -9.84 -17.71 30.81
CA TYR A 529 -10.08 -18.78 29.85
C TYR A 529 -9.12 -19.94 30.11
N THR A 530 -9.64 -21.16 30.18
CA THR A 530 -8.83 -22.36 30.42
C THR A 530 -8.78 -23.20 29.15
N ILE A 531 -7.59 -23.42 28.61
CA ILE A 531 -7.39 -24.06 27.31
C ILE A 531 -6.56 -25.32 27.51
N GLU A 532 -7.11 -26.47 27.09
CA GLU A 532 -6.43 -27.76 27.13
C GLU A 532 -6.01 -28.13 25.71
N MET A 533 -4.71 -28.33 25.50
CA MET A 533 -4.13 -28.72 24.21
C MET A 533 -3.48 -30.11 24.31
N ASP A 534 -4.03 -31.08 23.58
CA ASP A 534 -3.49 -32.45 23.51
C ASP A 534 -2.06 -32.49 22.90
N ARG A 535 -1.66 -31.44 22.18
CA ARG A 535 -0.34 -31.23 21.58
C ARG A 535 -0.16 -29.76 21.21
N SER A 536 1.09 -29.34 21.04
CA SER A 536 1.41 -28.04 20.43
C SER A 536 0.67 -27.87 19.10
N GLN A 537 -0.04 -26.75 18.98
CA GLN A 537 -0.72 -26.31 17.77
C GLN A 537 -0.63 -24.78 17.66
N GLU A 538 -0.71 -24.27 16.43
CA GLU A 538 -0.76 -22.85 16.16
C GLU A 538 -2.10 -22.27 16.62
N VAL A 539 -2.05 -21.15 17.34
CA VAL A 539 -3.24 -20.43 17.82
C VAL A 539 -3.03 -18.92 17.74
N MET A 540 -4.12 -18.20 17.51
CA MET A 540 -4.10 -16.74 17.44
C MET A 540 -4.34 -16.13 18.82
N TRP A 541 -3.49 -15.20 19.20
CA TRP A 541 -3.71 -14.33 20.36
C TRP A 541 -4.22 -12.97 19.88
N VAL A 542 -5.49 -12.68 20.17
CA VAL A 542 -6.24 -11.60 19.52
C VAL A 542 -6.90 -10.68 20.53
N TYR A 543 -6.78 -9.38 20.33
CA TYR A 543 -7.66 -8.38 20.93
C TYR A 543 -8.17 -7.41 19.86
N GLY A 544 -9.47 -7.15 19.84
CA GLY A 544 -10.10 -6.22 18.92
C GLY A 544 -11.09 -5.31 19.59
N TRP A 545 -11.23 -4.09 19.05
CA TRP A 545 -12.26 -3.14 19.43
C TRP A 545 -13.01 -2.68 18.17
N CYS A 546 -14.34 -2.68 18.24
CA CYS A 546 -15.21 -2.31 17.13
C CYS A 546 -16.13 -1.17 17.53
N THR A 547 -16.52 -0.32 16.58
CA THR A 547 -17.50 0.74 16.79
C THR A 547 -18.39 0.94 15.57
N VAL A 548 -19.53 1.62 15.73
CA VAL A 548 -20.47 1.90 14.63
C VAL A 548 -19.88 2.83 13.55
N THR A 549 -18.85 3.64 13.86
CA THR A 549 -18.25 4.57 12.88
C THR A 549 -16.73 4.67 13.04
N GLN A 550 -16.01 4.85 11.93
CA GLN A 550 -14.55 4.92 11.92
C GLN A 550 -14.00 6.07 12.78
N GLU A 551 -14.72 7.20 12.84
CA GLU A 551 -14.35 8.35 13.69
C GLU A 551 -14.39 7.98 15.18
N GLN A 552 -15.41 7.23 15.60
CA GLN A 552 -15.52 6.73 16.96
C GLN A 552 -14.46 5.69 17.28
N LEU A 553 -14.13 4.82 16.32
CA LEU A 553 -13.04 3.84 16.46
C LEU A 553 -11.72 4.57 16.75
N ALA A 554 -11.36 5.55 15.92
CA ALA A 554 -10.14 6.35 16.11
C ALA A 554 -10.13 7.05 17.48
N GLN A 555 -11.25 7.68 17.87
CA GLN A 555 -11.37 8.35 19.16
C GLN A 555 -11.23 7.40 20.36
N ASN A 556 -11.82 6.20 20.28
CA ASN A 556 -11.72 5.22 21.35
C ASN A 556 -10.27 4.74 21.51
N TRP A 557 -9.55 4.50 20.41
CA TRP A 557 -8.16 4.08 20.45
C TRP A 557 -7.18 5.13 20.98
N GLU A 558 -7.53 6.42 20.99
CA GLU A 558 -6.76 7.42 21.76
C GLU A 558 -6.81 7.17 23.28
N ASN A 559 -7.80 6.40 23.75
CA ASN A 559 -8.05 6.12 25.16
C ASN A 559 -7.87 4.63 25.52
N ILE A 560 -7.54 3.77 24.58
CA ILE A 560 -7.29 2.34 24.80
C ILE A 560 -5.78 2.10 24.80
N SER A 561 -5.25 1.48 25.86
CA SER A 561 -3.89 0.95 25.89
C SER A 561 -3.88 -0.54 26.17
N LEU A 562 -2.98 -1.27 25.51
CA LEU A 562 -2.85 -2.72 25.61
C LEU A 562 -1.49 -3.10 26.18
N VAL A 563 -1.47 -4.07 27.09
CA VAL A 563 -0.25 -4.73 27.54
C VAL A 563 -0.45 -6.23 27.43
N PHE A 564 0.42 -6.88 26.67
CA PHE A 564 0.43 -8.32 26.47
C PHE A 564 1.58 -8.93 27.28
N THR A 565 1.28 -9.97 28.05
CA THR A 565 2.29 -10.71 28.84
C THR A 565 2.16 -12.20 28.57
N LEU A 566 3.27 -12.86 28.29
CA LEU A 566 3.39 -14.29 28.06
C LEU A 566 4.37 -14.89 29.07
N ASP A 567 3.92 -15.80 29.92
CA ASP A 567 4.69 -16.45 30.97
C ASP A 567 5.46 -15.47 31.88
N GLY A 568 4.86 -14.30 32.12
CA GLY A 568 5.43 -13.22 32.93
C GLY A 568 6.38 -12.27 32.19
N GLU A 569 6.66 -12.51 30.91
CA GLU A 569 7.43 -11.61 30.05
C GLU A 569 6.50 -10.74 29.19
N SER A 570 6.80 -9.45 29.08
CA SER A 570 6.00 -8.54 28.25
C SER A 570 6.29 -8.81 26.77
N VAL A 571 5.25 -8.97 25.97
CA VAL A 571 5.33 -9.09 24.51
C VAL A 571 5.05 -7.71 23.91
N PRO A 572 6.02 -7.11 23.20
CA PRO A 572 5.84 -5.80 22.56
C PRO A 572 4.67 -5.77 21.57
N LEU A 573 3.90 -4.67 21.56
CA LEU A 573 2.72 -4.55 20.70
C LEU A 573 3.07 -4.49 19.20
N ASP A 574 4.27 -4.06 18.85
CA ASP A 574 4.80 -4.03 17.48
C ASP A 574 5.09 -5.44 16.90
N SER A 575 5.15 -6.48 17.75
CA SER A 575 5.17 -7.87 17.30
C SER A 575 3.80 -8.37 16.84
N PHE A 576 2.71 -7.63 17.11
CA PHE A 576 1.37 -7.96 16.68
C PHE A 576 1.08 -7.31 15.32
N VAL A 577 0.34 -8.02 14.47
CA VAL A 577 -0.25 -7.46 13.26
C VAL A 577 -1.44 -6.61 13.68
N ARG A 578 -1.51 -5.39 13.13
CA ARG A 578 -2.66 -4.50 13.29
C ARG A 578 -3.49 -4.54 12.02
N LEU A 579 -4.75 -4.92 12.15
CA LEU A 579 -5.71 -4.94 11.06
C LEU A 579 -6.88 -4.00 11.38
N GLU A 580 -7.22 -3.12 10.46
CA GLU A 580 -8.49 -2.40 10.47
C GLU A 580 -9.38 -2.94 9.37
N ASP A 581 -10.57 -3.44 9.74
CA ASP A 581 -11.51 -4.05 8.81
C ASP A 581 -12.95 -3.94 9.34
N LYS A 582 -13.93 -4.26 8.50
CA LYS A 582 -15.34 -4.30 8.84
C LYS A 582 -15.76 -5.69 9.30
N SER A 583 -16.27 -5.76 10.53
CA SER A 583 -16.99 -6.95 11.00
C SER A 583 -18.49 -6.68 10.95
N GLY A 584 -19.11 -7.00 9.82
CA GLY A 584 -20.52 -6.66 9.55
C GLY A 584 -20.69 -5.15 9.37
N ASP A 585 -21.57 -4.53 10.15
CA ASP A 585 -21.83 -3.08 10.11
C ASP A 585 -20.88 -2.26 11.02
N LEU A 586 -19.92 -2.91 11.68
CA LEU A 586 -19.01 -2.27 12.63
C LEU A 586 -17.60 -2.12 12.04
N GLU A 587 -17.00 -0.97 12.30
CA GLU A 587 -15.60 -0.67 12.00
C GLU A 587 -14.73 -1.19 13.15
N CYS A 588 -13.79 -2.08 12.86
CA CYS A 588 -12.98 -2.76 13.86
C CYS A 588 -11.49 -2.49 13.67
N ARG A 589 -10.76 -2.39 14.78
CA ARG A 589 -9.30 -2.49 14.80
C ARG A 589 -8.90 -3.64 15.70
N THR A 590 -8.10 -4.55 15.16
CA THR A 590 -7.69 -5.78 15.81
C THR A 590 -6.17 -5.85 15.84
N HIS A 591 -5.62 -6.25 16.99
CA HIS A 591 -4.22 -6.62 17.14
C HIS A 591 -4.15 -8.12 17.37
N TYR A 592 -3.36 -8.82 16.55
CA TYR A 592 -3.20 -10.26 16.68
C TYR A 592 -1.76 -10.73 16.47
N ALA A 593 -1.40 -11.81 17.15
CA ALA A 593 -0.15 -12.52 16.97
C ALA A 593 -0.40 -14.02 16.88
N LEU A 594 0.43 -14.72 16.12
CA LEU A 594 0.43 -16.18 16.08
C LEU A 594 1.37 -16.75 17.13
N LEU A 595 0.86 -17.68 17.93
CA LEU A 595 1.65 -18.42 18.90
C LEU A 595 1.85 -19.86 18.41
N ALA A 596 3.11 -20.24 18.27
CA ALA A 596 3.54 -21.52 17.73
C ALA A 596 4.57 -22.20 18.66
N ASP A 597 4.90 -23.45 18.35
CA ASP A 597 5.96 -24.22 19.03
C ASP A 597 5.81 -24.28 20.57
N TRP A 598 4.59 -24.52 21.05
CA TRP A 598 4.27 -24.57 22.46
C TRP A 598 5.02 -25.69 23.21
N PRO A 599 5.81 -25.36 24.23
CA PRO A 599 6.38 -26.37 25.12
C PRO A 599 5.28 -27.10 25.89
N SER A 600 5.58 -28.32 26.34
CA SER A 600 4.67 -29.05 27.22
C SER A 600 4.69 -28.42 28.62
N GLY A 601 3.52 -28.16 29.20
CA GLY A 601 3.41 -27.54 30.51
C GLY A 601 2.24 -26.58 30.61
N GLU A 602 2.27 -25.77 31.67
CA GLU A 602 1.34 -24.67 31.90
C GLU A 602 1.94 -23.39 31.36
N HIS A 603 1.15 -22.65 30.59
CA HIS A 603 1.49 -21.33 30.09
C HIS A 603 0.40 -20.32 30.50
N GLU A 604 0.82 -19.13 30.89
CA GLU A 604 -0.07 -18.06 31.30
C GLU A 604 0.08 -16.86 30.38
N LEU A 605 -1.02 -16.42 29.78
CA LEU A 605 -1.06 -15.23 28.95
C LEU A 605 -2.02 -14.22 29.55
N THR A 606 -1.63 -12.94 29.55
CA THR A 606 -2.53 -11.87 29.96
C THR A 606 -2.58 -10.76 28.92
N THR A 607 -3.79 -10.31 28.60
CA THR A 607 -4.04 -9.09 27.85
C THR A 607 -4.69 -8.10 28.81
N GLU A 608 -3.90 -7.14 29.27
CA GLU A 608 -4.39 -6.02 30.06
C GLU A 608 -4.86 -4.91 29.12
N VAL A 609 -6.09 -4.45 29.32
CA VAL A 609 -6.73 -3.43 28.50
C VAL A 609 -7.19 -2.31 29.40
N THR A 610 -6.63 -1.11 29.19
CA THR A 610 -6.97 0.07 29.98
C THR A 610 -7.73 1.08 29.14
N PHE A 611 -8.89 1.49 29.62
CA PHE A 611 -9.62 2.64 29.11
C PHE A 611 -9.29 3.85 29.99
N ALA A 612 -8.53 4.82 29.45
CA ALA A 612 -8.12 6.03 30.16
C ALA A 612 -9.32 6.88 30.60
N THR A 613 -10.39 6.89 29.79
CA THR A 613 -11.69 7.48 30.09
C THR A 613 -12.80 6.50 29.77
N ALA A 614 -14.04 6.83 30.14
CA ALA A 614 -15.19 6.06 29.66
C ALA A 614 -15.30 6.21 28.14
N ILE A 615 -15.54 5.11 27.43
CA ILE A 615 -15.65 5.06 25.97
C ILE A 615 -17.00 4.45 25.56
N ASN A 616 -17.44 4.73 24.34
CA ASN A 616 -18.70 4.23 23.79
C ASN A 616 -18.42 3.69 22.39
N ASP A 617 -18.96 2.52 22.05
CA ASP A 617 -18.76 1.87 20.74
C ASP A 617 -19.90 2.14 19.74
N GLY A 618 -20.86 2.98 20.12
CA GLY A 618 -22.07 3.27 19.34
C GLY A 618 -23.25 2.37 19.70
N LEU A 619 -23.03 1.33 20.51
CA LEU A 619 -24.04 0.39 20.99
C LEU A 619 -24.19 0.48 22.53
N ASP A 620 -23.07 0.46 23.25
CA ASP A 620 -22.97 0.42 24.72
C ASP A 620 -21.91 1.39 25.28
N ASP A 621 -22.01 1.68 26.58
CA ASP A 621 -21.08 2.52 27.33
C ASP A 621 -20.14 1.67 28.21
N PHE A 622 -18.84 1.93 28.15
CA PHE A 622 -17.81 1.20 28.89
C PHE A 622 -17.10 2.13 29.87
N PRO A 623 -17.01 1.78 31.17
CA PRO A 623 -16.41 2.64 32.18
C PRO A 623 -14.88 2.72 32.03
N ALA A 624 -14.30 3.85 32.45
CA ALA A 624 -12.85 3.99 32.56
C ALA A 624 -12.25 2.99 33.55
N GLY A 625 -11.06 2.48 33.24
CA GLY A 625 -10.28 1.59 34.07
C GLY A 625 -9.71 0.40 33.30
N THR A 626 -8.99 -0.45 34.02
CA THR A 626 -8.33 -1.64 33.47
C THR A 626 -9.20 -2.87 33.63
N HIS A 627 -9.27 -3.71 32.60
CA HIS A 627 -9.75 -5.08 32.67
C HIS A 627 -8.72 -6.03 32.06
N ILE A 628 -8.79 -7.31 32.43
CA ILE A 628 -7.76 -8.29 32.06
C ILE A 628 -8.42 -9.50 31.42
N PHE A 629 -7.89 -9.95 30.28
CA PHE A 629 -8.13 -11.29 29.76
C PHE A 629 -6.96 -12.18 30.17
N GLU A 630 -7.24 -13.23 30.94
CA GLU A 630 -6.24 -14.19 31.41
C GLU A 630 -6.47 -15.53 30.71
N TYR A 631 -5.44 -16.07 30.07
CA TYR A 631 -5.48 -17.36 29.39
C TYR A 631 -4.55 -18.33 30.11
N ARG A 632 -5.08 -19.46 30.55
CA ARG A 632 -4.35 -20.55 31.19
C ARG A 632 -4.32 -21.72 30.21
N VAL A 633 -3.18 -21.95 29.58
CA VAL A 633 -3.02 -22.96 28.54
C VAL A 633 -2.22 -24.14 29.08
N HIS A 634 -2.84 -25.33 29.09
CA HIS A 634 -2.17 -26.57 29.43
C HIS A 634 -1.86 -27.37 28.16
N VAL A 635 -0.60 -27.70 27.93
CA VAL A 635 -0.15 -28.49 26.78
C VAL A 635 0.34 -29.86 27.24
N GLU A 636 -0.34 -30.92 26.83
CA GLU A 636 0.03 -32.29 27.21
C GLU A 636 1.41 -32.69 26.67
N GLU A 637 2.17 -33.42 27.47
CA GLU A 637 3.47 -33.96 27.09
C GLU A 637 3.27 -35.03 25.99
N SER A 638 3.86 -34.81 24.81
CA SER A 638 3.78 -35.75 23.69
C SER A 638 4.21 -37.16 24.13
N SER A 639 3.24 -38.09 24.14
CA SER A 639 3.56 -39.50 24.33
C SER A 639 4.24 -40.04 23.07
N ALA A 640 5.56 -40.25 23.18
CA ALA A 640 6.41 -40.80 22.11
C ALA A 640 5.98 -42.18 21.59
#